data_AF-A0A3M1F7B7-F1
#
_entry.id   AF-A0A3M1F7B7-F1
#
_cell.length_a   1.000
_cell.length_b   1.000
_cell.length_c   1.000
_cell.angle_alpha   90.00
_cell.angle_beta   90.00
_cell.angle_gamma   90.00
#
_symmetry.space_group_name_H-M   'P 1'
#
loop_
_entity.id
_entity.type
_entity.pdbx_description
1 polymer ?
#
loop_
_entity_poly.entity_id
_entity_poly.type
_entity_poly.pdbx_seq_one_letter_code
_entity_poly.pdbx_strand_id
1 'polypeptide(L)'
;MQPTLFRNGRVRWHTLLLLALFLIPLAGCAEEFEEKGEGGKTFLASKHKEPERNIINDSKNRDLQTYDDIQDPWGSPPESPKAPAPPPPPARKRSKPLDGGVVGGVIGGVMPASEEKAQAFGNVLGGVKGGAGTLAQPAKLTARRKTAPPPATPSLAKDAYYENTYQGGRGSKERIEKLINSGVTVDGRQIRLEAFTHDYTQNFPIPIDRAISLSAGLERTRILTDGGKTYLQIGLQSIASETPRRPPLNIALVLDVSGSMASEGKIEAARAAARSMLDHLTPEDTVSIITYSDSARTFLPPTHIDDRNRHVMKARINQIRTGGGTNIYGGLTLGYEAVMNNFTEAGVNLVILLSDGLVTVGRKDPQSFRRLADRYFQKEVQTTTIGVGIQFDDTLMMDLAKAGKGNYHFVKDSASVEEIFRTELEDLKHLVARAVKVRVVFPEEIRLTKVFGSRQLAQAEVKKVRAEEQRIDERVYEELGIVKDREKDEPGTKIFIPHFFLNDSHVIMMEVEVPPGMAGKDRLVAEVFLKYKDLVFHKNEERSARVAIHYTNDRKAMIASIDRGVKKNLLGFETGEVLLRAADAIAQRHLTDAIRMIDERMVVVGVAAKEWQDEELERDGQLLARYRDVLASLTRDQLARADLGRYIEKSLTFAGYQRSQ
;
A
#
# COMPACT_ATOMS: atom_id res chain seq x y z
N MET A 1 27.98 -59.73 -18.40
CA MET A 1 26.96 -60.46 -19.18
C MET A 1 26.04 -59.46 -19.86
N GLN A 2 25.95 -59.49 -21.19
CA GLN A 2 24.73 -59.15 -21.94
C GLN A 2 24.39 -60.42 -22.75
N PRO A 3 23.12 -60.66 -23.12
CA PRO A 3 22.68 -60.18 -24.43
C PRO A 3 21.18 -59.81 -24.55
N THR A 4 20.90 -58.80 -25.39
CA THR A 4 19.77 -58.73 -26.36
C THR A 4 18.31 -58.62 -25.84
N LEU A 5 17.35 -58.01 -26.57
CA LEU A 5 17.24 -57.84 -28.02
C LEU A 5 16.59 -56.50 -28.48
N PHE A 6 16.99 -56.07 -29.68
CA PHE A 6 16.50 -54.91 -30.45
C PHE A 6 15.10 -55.12 -31.08
N ARG A 7 14.36 -54.04 -31.39
CA ARG A 7 14.18 -53.55 -32.80
C ARG A 7 13.31 -52.28 -32.99
N ASN A 8 13.82 -51.37 -33.83
CA ASN A 8 13.16 -50.45 -34.80
C ASN A 8 12.07 -49.45 -34.32
N GLY A 9 12.00 -48.19 -34.79
CA GLY A 9 12.93 -47.39 -35.59
C GLY A 9 12.27 -46.23 -36.40
N ARG A 10 12.94 -45.05 -36.46
CA ARG A 10 12.68 -43.82 -37.28
C ARG A 10 11.40 -43.01 -36.94
N VAL A 11 11.36 -41.69 -36.69
CA VAL A 11 12.15 -40.45 -36.98
C VAL A 11 11.75 -39.66 -38.25
N ARG A 12 11.20 -38.44 -38.05
CA ARG A 12 11.33 -37.17 -38.83
C ARG A 12 10.58 -36.05 -38.06
N TRP A 13 11.17 -34.98 -37.51
CA TRP A 13 12.01 -33.85 -38.01
C TRP A 13 11.22 -32.64 -38.57
N HIS A 14 11.68 -31.42 -38.19
CA HIS A 14 11.16 -30.03 -38.40
C HIS A 14 10.19 -29.52 -37.32
N THR A 15 10.30 -28.33 -36.69
CA THR A 15 11.32 -27.26 -36.52
C THR A 15 10.84 -26.38 -35.33
N LEU A 16 11.57 -25.89 -34.30
CA LEU A 16 12.99 -25.76 -33.93
C LEU A 16 13.72 -24.46 -34.38
N LEU A 17 13.46 -23.32 -33.71
CA LEU A 17 14.30 -22.11 -33.53
C LEU A 17 13.59 -21.24 -32.44
N LEU A 18 14.18 -20.70 -31.36
CA LEU A 18 15.56 -20.34 -31.03
C LEU A 18 15.95 -20.83 -29.62
N LEU A 19 17.00 -21.64 -29.51
CA LEU A 19 17.69 -21.94 -28.25
C LEU A 19 19.12 -22.40 -28.57
N ALA A 20 20.05 -22.17 -27.63
CA ALA A 20 21.48 -22.52 -27.63
C ALA A 20 22.45 -21.64 -28.46
N LEU A 21 23.35 -20.96 -27.72
CA LEU A 21 24.82 -21.07 -27.75
C LEU A 21 25.38 -19.92 -26.88
N PHE A 22 26.03 -20.13 -25.73
CA PHE A 22 27.26 -20.90 -25.55
C PHE A 22 27.42 -21.43 -24.12
N LEU A 23 28.03 -22.61 -23.98
CA LEU A 23 28.55 -23.16 -22.72
C LEU A 23 29.77 -24.05 -23.06
N ILE A 24 30.97 -23.66 -22.63
CA ILE A 24 32.16 -24.52 -22.57
C ILE A 24 32.93 -24.15 -21.30
N PRO A 25 33.24 -25.09 -20.40
CA PRO A 25 34.09 -24.86 -19.24
C PRO A 25 35.57 -25.19 -19.55
N LEU A 26 36.50 -24.59 -18.82
CA LEU A 26 37.84 -25.15 -18.61
C LEU A 26 38.43 -24.64 -17.29
N ALA A 27 39.23 -25.48 -16.65
CA ALA A 27 39.81 -25.25 -15.33
C ALA A 27 41.30 -24.86 -15.42
N GLY A 28 41.85 -24.36 -14.32
CA GLY A 28 43.30 -24.31 -14.09
C GLY A 28 43.84 -22.94 -13.68
N CYS A 29 44.00 -22.73 -12.37
CA CYS A 29 45.31 -22.56 -11.73
C CYS A 29 45.10 -22.39 -10.22
N ALA A 30 45.76 -23.24 -9.44
CA ALA A 30 46.00 -23.00 -8.02
C ALA A 30 47.41 -22.43 -7.87
N GLU A 31 47.60 -21.51 -6.93
CA GLU A 31 48.92 -21.23 -6.37
C GLU A 31 48.83 -21.38 -4.85
N GLU A 32 49.63 -22.31 -4.34
CA GLU A 32 49.84 -22.53 -2.92
C GLU A 32 50.76 -21.43 -2.38
N PHE A 33 50.52 -20.98 -1.14
CA PHE A 33 51.60 -20.46 -0.32
C PHE A 33 51.44 -21.00 1.10
N GLU A 34 52.30 -21.93 1.45
CA GLU A 34 52.31 -22.63 2.73
C GLU A 34 53.17 -21.88 3.75
N GLU A 35 52.58 -21.67 4.92
CA GLU A 35 53.14 -21.62 6.27
C GLU A 35 54.63 -21.26 6.51
N LYS A 36 54.84 -20.30 7.42
CA LYS A 36 55.86 -20.41 8.48
C LYS A 36 55.47 -19.56 9.69
N GLY A 37 55.26 -20.21 10.83
CA GLY A 37 55.00 -19.55 12.11
C GLY A 37 56.28 -19.28 12.91
N GLU A 38 56.13 -18.50 13.99
CA GLU A 38 56.79 -18.62 15.32
C GLU A 38 56.71 -17.28 16.09
N GLY A 39 56.96 -17.31 17.40
CA GLY A 39 57.47 -16.11 18.10
C GLY A 39 56.46 -15.30 18.92
N GLY A 40 55.96 -15.87 20.01
CA GLY A 40 55.11 -15.14 20.96
C GLY A 40 55.81 -14.08 21.82
N LYS A 41 54.99 -13.55 22.74
CA LYS A 41 55.31 -12.86 24.02
C LYS A 41 55.42 -11.31 24.05
N THR A 42 54.59 -10.79 24.95
CA THR A 42 54.86 -9.84 26.05
C THR A 42 54.68 -8.32 25.91
N PHE A 43 53.85 -7.82 26.84
CA PHE A 43 53.81 -6.49 27.49
C PHE A 43 53.70 -5.22 26.63
N LEU A 44 52.60 -4.47 26.86
CA LEU A 44 52.65 -3.40 27.88
C LEU A 44 51.24 -3.05 28.38
N ALA A 45 51.14 -2.74 29.67
CA ALA A 45 49.90 -2.33 30.32
C ALA A 45 49.82 -0.80 30.43
N SER A 46 48.60 -0.26 30.44
CA SER A 46 48.34 1.02 31.09
C SER A 46 47.09 0.92 31.98
N LYS A 47 47.20 1.48 33.19
CA LYS A 47 46.17 1.48 34.23
C LYS A 47 45.30 2.72 34.10
N HIS A 48 44.02 2.65 34.46
CA HIS A 48 43.30 3.60 35.34
C HIS A 48 41.88 3.04 35.56
N LYS A 49 41.57 2.31 36.66
CA LYS A 49 41.43 2.72 38.08
C LYS A 49 40.00 3.20 38.42
N GLU A 50 39.08 2.24 38.59
CA GLU A 50 37.84 2.43 39.35
C GLU A 50 38.11 2.50 40.87
N PRO A 51 37.19 3.07 41.66
CA PRO A 51 37.17 2.94 43.12
C PRO A 51 36.08 1.96 43.60
N GLU A 52 36.48 0.87 44.25
CA GLU A 52 35.56 -0.02 44.98
C GLU A 52 34.94 0.67 46.21
N ARG A 53 33.69 0.30 46.54
CA ARG A 53 33.25 0.18 47.95
C ARG A 53 32.40 -1.07 48.15
N ASN A 54 33.01 -2.08 48.78
CA ASN A 54 32.34 -3.24 49.36
C ASN A 54 31.33 -2.84 50.44
N ILE A 55 30.09 -3.37 50.38
CA ILE A 55 29.33 -3.79 51.58
C ILE A 55 28.58 -5.11 51.30
N ILE A 56 29.13 -6.20 51.84
CA ILE A 56 28.48 -7.33 52.52
C ILE A 56 27.29 -8.05 51.83
N ASN A 57 27.53 -9.34 51.57
CA ASN A 57 26.54 -10.36 51.30
C ASN A 57 25.82 -10.76 52.60
N ASP A 58 24.48 -10.62 52.70
CA ASP A 58 23.68 -11.36 53.68
C ASP A 58 22.36 -11.86 53.07
N SER A 59 22.40 -13.12 52.65
CA SER A 59 21.26 -13.84 52.07
C SER A 59 20.40 -14.44 53.18
N LYS A 60 19.37 -13.71 53.66
CA LYS A 60 18.31 -14.28 54.50
C LYS A 60 16.97 -13.55 54.37
N ASN A 61 16.06 -14.25 53.68
CA ASN A 61 14.62 -14.32 53.94
C ASN A 61 13.92 -13.03 54.39
N ARG A 62 13.30 -12.31 53.46
CA ARG A 62 12.23 -11.35 53.77
C ARG A 62 11.19 -11.32 52.65
N ASP A 63 10.07 -11.97 52.95
CA ASP A 63 8.70 -11.71 52.52
C ASP A 63 8.42 -11.40 51.03
N LEU A 64 7.76 -12.38 50.40
CA LEU A 64 6.90 -12.18 49.24
C LEU A 64 5.75 -11.23 49.63
N GLN A 65 5.93 -9.92 49.44
CA GLN A 65 4.79 -9.01 49.36
C GLN A 65 4.02 -9.29 48.07
N THR A 66 2.76 -9.69 48.23
CA THR A 66 1.79 -9.82 47.14
C THR A 66 1.61 -8.51 46.40
N TYR A 67 1.56 -8.57 45.06
CA TYR A 67 1.39 -7.41 44.18
C TYR A 67 0.01 -6.71 44.30
N ASP A 68 -0.88 -7.19 45.17
CA ASP A 68 -2.28 -6.75 45.30
C ASP A 68 -2.45 -5.37 45.98
N ASP A 69 -1.44 -4.83 46.67
CA ASP A 69 -1.51 -3.56 47.42
C ASP A 69 -1.12 -2.30 46.60
N ILE A 70 -1.01 -2.40 45.27
CA ILE A 70 -0.74 -1.22 44.42
C ILE A 70 -2.00 -0.36 44.31
N GLN A 71 -2.08 0.70 45.13
CA GLN A 71 -3.12 1.73 45.00
C GLN A 71 -3.09 2.37 43.60
N ASP A 72 -4.24 2.33 42.92
CA ASP A 72 -4.50 2.95 41.63
C ASP A 72 -4.45 4.49 41.76
N PRO A 73 -3.45 5.18 41.18
CA PRO A 73 -3.27 6.62 41.36
C PRO A 73 -4.31 7.47 40.61
N TRP A 74 -5.18 6.84 39.82
CA TRP A 74 -6.19 7.53 39.01
C TRP A 74 -7.65 7.24 39.45
N GLY A 75 -7.88 6.37 40.45
CA GLY A 75 -9.19 6.08 41.07
C GLY A 75 -10.21 5.35 40.20
N SER A 76 -11.09 4.53 40.81
CA SER A 76 -12.03 3.64 40.09
C SER A 76 -12.80 4.35 38.96
N PRO A 77 -12.94 3.74 37.76
CA PRO A 77 -13.65 4.37 36.65
C PRO A 77 -15.12 4.62 37.00
N PRO A 78 -15.70 5.79 36.65
CA PRO A 78 -17.07 6.12 37.02
C PRO A 78 -18.07 5.20 36.31
N GLU A 79 -19.10 4.76 37.04
CA GLU A 79 -20.20 3.99 36.46
C GLU A 79 -20.93 4.80 35.38
N SER A 80 -21.28 4.13 34.28
CA SER A 80 -22.14 4.71 33.26
C SER A 80 -23.55 4.96 33.81
N PRO A 81 -24.14 6.16 33.62
CA PRO A 81 -25.48 6.45 34.09
C PRO A 81 -26.50 5.52 33.40
N LYS A 82 -27.34 4.86 34.19
CA LYS A 82 -28.44 4.03 33.68
C LYS A 82 -29.38 4.88 32.83
N ALA A 83 -29.53 4.54 31.55
CA ALA A 83 -30.51 5.18 30.69
C ALA A 83 -31.93 4.98 31.24
N PRO A 84 -32.77 6.02 31.30
CA PRO A 84 -34.17 5.87 31.70
C PRO A 84 -34.94 5.07 30.64
N ALA A 85 -35.92 4.27 31.10
CA ALA A 85 -36.73 3.44 30.22
C ALA A 85 -37.54 4.29 29.21
N PRO A 86 -37.66 3.86 27.94
CA PRO A 86 -38.42 4.60 26.94
C PRO A 86 -39.93 4.58 27.25
N PRO A 87 -40.66 5.70 27.00
CA PRO A 87 -42.10 5.75 27.21
C PRO A 87 -42.86 4.87 26.17
N PRO A 88 -44.04 4.34 26.53
CA PRO A 88 -44.83 3.50 25.63
C PRO A 88 -45.38 4.28 24.42
N PRO A 89 -45.53 3.62 23.25
CA PRO A 89 -45.98 4.29 22.02
C PRO A 89 -47.47 4.69 22.08
N PRO A 90 -47.86 5.84 21.51
CA PRO A 90 -49.24 6.30 21.51
C PRO A 90 -50.14 5.49 20.58
N ALA A 91 -51.40 5.31 20.99
CA ALA A 91 -52.37 4.49 20.27
C ALA A 91 -52.81 5.09 18.91
N ARG A 92 -52.90 4.24 17.88
CA ARG A 92 -53.42 4.62 16.56
C ARG A 92 -54.89 5.00 16.63
N LYS A 93 -55.25 6.23 16.26
CA LYS A 93 -56.63 6.59 15.90
C LYS A 93 -56.86 6.35 14.41
N ARG A 94 -57.99 5.70 14.08
CA ARG A 94 -58.53 5.63 12.72
C ARG A 94 -59.32 6.90 12.43
N SER A 95 -59.21 7.43 11.21
CA SER A 95 -60.23 8.28 10.59
C SER A 95 -60.39 7.90 9.11
N LYS A 96 -61.62 7.98 8.62
CA LYS A 96 -62.03 7.62 7.24
C LYS A 96 -62.24 8.91 6.40
N PRO A 97 -62.49 8.81 5.08
CA PRO A 97 -62.07 9.83 4.10
C PRO A 97 -63.11 10.93 3.87
N LEU A 98 -62.72 11.98 3.13
CA LEU A 98 -63.63 12.87 2.43
C LEU A 98 -62.99 13.51 1.17
N ASP A 99 -63.78 13.45 0.10
CA ASP A 99 -63.82 14.11 -1.22
C ASP A 99 -62.89 15.27 -1.62
N GLY A 100 -62.54 15.24 -2.93
CA GLY A 100 -63.01 16.27 -3.86
C GLY A 100 -62.04 17.39 -4.28
N GLY A 101 -61.67 17.44 -5.58
CA GLY A 101 -60.94 18.57 -6.15
C GLY A 101 -60.37 18.34 -7.56
N VAL A 102 -61.15 18.64 -8.60
CA VAL A 102 -60.77 18.53 -10.02
C VAL A 102 -59.98 19.77 -10.49
N VAL A 103 -58.91 19.57 -11.30
CA VAL A 103 -58.52 20.21 -12.59
C VAL A 103 -57.12 19.63 -12.94
N GLY A 104 -56.73 19.18 -14.14
CA GLY A 104 -57.41 19.05 -15.44
C GLY A 104 -56.42 19.36 -16.59
N GLY A 105 -56.12 18.40 -17.49
CA GLY A 105 -55.33 18.68 -18.71
C GLY A 105 -54.57 17.51 -19.37
N VAL A 106 -55.24 16.79 -20.30
CA VAL A 106 -54.81 16.30 -21.66
C VAL A 106 -53.31 15.97 -21.94
N ILE A 107 -52.89 14.91 -22.68
CA ILE A 107 -53.48 14.17 -23.84
C ILE A 107 -52.95 12.71 -23.91
N GLY A 108 -53.81 11.72 -24.27
CA GLY A 108 -53.49 10.44 -24.96
C GLY A 108 -52.67 9.37 -24.19
N GLY A 109 -53.07 8.09 -24.06
CA GLY A 109 -53.83 7.22 -24.96
C GLY A 109 -52.86 6.56 -25.96
N VAL A 110 -52.64 5.24 -26.02
CA VAL A 110 -53.59 4.09 -25.92
C VAL A 110 -52.95 2.85 -25.26
N MET A 111 -53.78 1.98 -24.66
CA MET A 111 -53.51 0.69 -24.00
C MET A 111 -54.05 -0.49 -24.87
N PRO A 112 -53.91 -1.79 -24.50
CA PRO A 112 -52.74 -2.57 -24.09
C PRO A 112 -52.76 -4.00 -24.73
N ALA A 113 -52.29 -5.02 -23.98
CA ALA A 113 -52.62 -6.47 -24.07
C ALA A 113 -51.88 -7.30 -25.16
N SER A 114 -51.61 -8.60 -24.99
CA SER A 114 -51.50 -9.49 -23.80
C SER A 114 -51.07 -10.90 -24.23
N GLU A 115 -50.17 -11.58 -23.48
CA GLU A 115 -50.03 -13.06 -23.44
C GLU A 115 -49.70 -13.78 -24.81
N GLU A 116 -49.29 -15.05 -24.95
CA GLU A 116 -48.92 -16.15 -24.04
C GLU A 116 -47.89 -17.12 -24.71
N LYS A 117 -47.20 -17.92 -23.88
CA LYS A 117 -46.62 -19.29 -24.05
C LYS A 117 -46.34 -19.94 -25.45
N ALA A 118 -45.06 -20.32 -25.61
CA ALA A 118 -44.51 -21.70 -25.71
C ALA A 118 -44.70 -22.66 -26.94
N GLN A 119 -43.54 -23.23 -27.33
CA GLN A 119 -43.24 -24.63 -27.71
C GLN A 119 -43.57 -25.27 -29.10
N ALA A 120 -42.46 -25.66 -29.78
CA ALA A 120 -42.11 -27.04 -30.22
C ALA A 120 -42.38 -27.59 -31.65
N PHE A 121 -41.25 -27.91 -32.31
CA PHE A 121 -40.93 -29.09 -33.17
C PHE A 121 -41.60 -29.37 -34.54
N GLY A 122 -40.76 -29.75 -35.52
CA GLY A 122 -41.15 -30.42 -36.78
C GLY A 122 -40.00 -30.57 -37.82
N ASN A 123 -39.47 -31.79 -38.02
CA ASN A 123 -38.33 -32.10 -38.89
C ASN A 123 -38.70 -32.38 -40.36
N VAL A 124 -37.75 -32.23 -41.30
CA VAL A 124 -37.61 -33.07 -42.52
C VAL A 124 -36.12 -33.41 -42.75
N LEU A 125 -35.83 -34.59 -43.32
CA LEU A 125 -34.54 -35.29 -43.35
C LEU A 125 -33.87 -35.40 -44.74
N GLY A 126 -32.57 -35.71 -44.74
CA GLY A 126 -31.83 -36.37 -45.84
C GLY A 126 -30.62 -35.58 -46.35
N GLY A 127 -29.42 -36.14 -46.54
CA GLY A 127 -28.91 -37.50 -46.31
C GLY A 127 -27.88 -37.89 -47.38
N VAL A 128 -26.60 -38.11 -47.04
CA VAL A 128 -25.54 -38.45 -48.04
C VAL A 128 -24.52 -39.47 -47.48
N LYS A 129 -24.18 -40.48 -48.29
CA LYS A 129 -23.01 -41.35 -48.15
C LYS A 129 -22.16 -41.27 -49.43
N GLY A 130 -20.85 -41.14 -49.27
CA GLY A 130 -19.79 -41.71 -50.12
C GLY A 130 -19.67 -41.29 -51.61
N GLY A 131 -18.50 -40.78 -51.99
CA GLY A 131 -18.11 -40.60 -53.40
C GLY A 131 -16.78 -39.85 -53.53
N ALA A 132 -15.87 -40.34 -54.38
CA ALA A 132 -14.48 -39.85 -54.45
C ALA A 132 -14.27 -38.70 -55.46
N GLY A 133 -13.21 -37.91 -55.24
CA GLY A 133 -12.42 -37.31 -56.32
C GLY A 133 -12.57 -35.82 -56.58
N THR A 134 -11.53 -35.04 -56.24
CA THR A 134 -10.65 -34.33 -57.20
C THR A 134 -9.74 -33.34 -56.45
N LEU A 135 -8.44 -33.37 -56.72
CA LEU A 135 -7.46 -32.42 -56.18
C LEU A 135 -7.51 -31.10 -56.95
N ALA A 136 -7.62 -29.97 -56.24
CA ALA A 136 -7.36 -28.63 -56.76
C ALA A 136 -6.37 -27.89 -55.84
N GLN A 137 -5.40 -27.20 -56.44
CA GLN A 137 -4.25 -26.61 -55.74
C GLN A 137 -4.62 -25.31 -55.00
N PRO A 138 -3.91 -24.94 -53.90
CA PRO A 138 -4.19 -23.70 -53.18
C PRO A 138 -3.76 -22.46 -53.98
N ALA A 139 -4.69 -21.54 -54.21
CA ALA A 139 -4.41 -20.24 -54.78
C ALA A 139 -3.63 -19.33 -53.79
N LYS A 140 -2.72 -18.51 -54.34
CA LYS A 140 -1.86 -17.60 -53.57
C LYS A 140 -2.69 -16.52 -52.85
N LEU A 141 -2.73 -16.54 -51.52
CA LEU A 141 -3.27 -15.42 -50.74
C LEU A 141 -2.18 -14.37 -50.45
N THR A 142 -2.00 -13.41 -51.37
CA THR A 142 -1.16 -12.23 -51.16
C THR A 142 -2.02 -11.04 -50.70
N ALA A 143 -2.06 -10.78 -49.40
CA ALA A 143 -2.37 -9.46 -48.83
C ALA A 143 -2.08 -9.43 -47.31
N ARG A 144 -0.90 -8.97 -46.90
CA ARG A 144 -0.65 -8.57 -45.51
C ARG A 144 -1.42 -7.27 -45.27
N ARG A 145 -2.60 -7.34 -44.62
CA ARG A 145 -3.35 -6.16 -44.19
C ARG A 145 -2.46 -5.39 -43.21
N LYS A 146 -1.88 -4.26 -43.65
CA LYS A 146 -1.18 -3.33 -42.74
C LYS A 146 -2.22 -2.87 -41.72
N THR A 147 -2.10 -3.34 -40.48
CA THR A 147 -2.79 -2.71 -39.36
C THR A 147 -2.32 -1.27 -39.29
N ALA A 148 -3.24 -0.33 -39.13
CA ALA A 148 -2.87 1.05 -38.86
C ALA A 148 -1.98 1.10 -37.60
N PRO A 149 -0.96 1.98 -37.54
CA PRO A 149 -0.23 2.17 -36.31
C PRO A 149 -1.20 2.50 -35.17
N PRO A 150 -0.99 1.99 -33.95
CA PRO A 150 -1.84 2.33 -32.81
C PRO A 150 -1.86 3.86 -32.64
N PRO A 151 -2.99 4.44 -32.19
CA PRO A 151 -3.08 5.88 -31.97
C PRO A 151 -1.95 6.33 -31.05
N ALA A 152 -1.22 7.37 -31.47
CA ALA A 152 -0.06 7.87 -30.74
C ALA A 152 -0.46 8.18 -29.29
N THR A 153 0.25 7.60 -28.33
CA THR A 153 0.01 7.88 -26.90
C THR A 153 0.13 9.40 -26.70
N PRO A 154 -0.87 10.07 -26.11
CA PRO A 154 -0.80 11.51 -25.90
C PRO A 154 0.42 11.83 -25.03
N SER A 155 1.20 12.84 -25.44
CA SER A 155 2.31 13.32 -24.61
C SER A 155 1.73 14.00 -23.37
N LEU A 156 2.27 13.64 -22.21
CA LEU A 156 1.97 14.33 -20.96
C LEU A 156 2.70 15.68 -20.91
N ALA A 157 2.25 16.56 -20.01
CA ALA A 157 2.86 17.87 -19.80
C ALA A 157 4.22 17.72 -19.08
N LYS A 158 5.27 18.28 -19.70
CA LYS A 158 6.65 18.32 -19.16
C LYS A 158 6.90 19.42 -18.14
N ASP A 159 5.99 20.39 -18.03
CA ASP A 159 5.96 21.37 -16.94
C ASP A 159 4.59 21.28 -16.27
N ALA A 160 4.52 20.45 -15.23
CA ALA A 160 3.29 20.18 -14.49
C ALA A 160 3.61 19.51 -13.16
N TYR A 161 2.69 19.68 -12.21
CA TYR A 161 2.70 18.93 -10.97
C TYR A 161 1.95 17.60 -11.12
N TYR A 162 2.47 16.58 -10.44
CA TYR A 162 2.01 15.20 -10.47
C TYR A 162 1.68 14.74 -9.04
N GLU A 163 0.66 13.90 -8.89
CA GLU A 163 0.21 13.40 -7.58
C GLU A 163 1.32 12.62 -6.86
N ASN A 164 1.48 12.87 -5.56
CA ASN A 164 2.45 12.13 -4.76
C ASN A 164 1.99 10.68 -4.58
N THR A 165 2.86 9.73 -4.90
CA THR A 165 2.63 8.30 -4.71
C THR A 165 3.44 7.68 -3.57
N TYR A 166 4.34 8.45 -2.94
CA TYR A 166 4.99 8.05 -1.70
C TYR A 166 4.01 8.03 -0.52
N GLN A 167 4.02 6.91 0.20
CA GLN A 167 3.36 6.76 1.49
C GLN A 167 4.36 6.09 2.43
N GLY A 168 4.62 6.70 3.59
CA GLY A 168 5.39 6.06 4.66
C GLY A 168 4.68 4.82 5.21
N GLY A 169 5.45 3.91 5.80
CA GLY A 169 4.99 2.58 6.23
C GLY A 169 5.36 1.45 5.26
N ARG A 170 5.26 0.20 5.70
CA ARG A 170 5.18 -0.99 4.83
C ARG A 170 3.74 -1.56 4.94
N GLY A 171 3.37 -2.51 4.09
CA GLY A 171 2.06 -3.20 4.22
C GLY A 171 0.94 -2.80 3.24
N SER A 172 1.14 -1.83 2.32
CA SER A 172 0.17 -1.61 1.23
C SER A 172 0.04 -2.85 0.32
N LYS A 173 1.15 -3.57 0.09
CA LYS A 173 1.16 -4.85 -0.63
C LYS A 173 0.68 -5.99 0.25
N GLU A 174 1.17 -6.12 1.49
CA GLU A 174 0.69 -7.16 2.42
C GLU A 174 -0.84 -7.16 2.60
N ARG A 175 -1.48 -5.98 2.57
CA ARG A 175 -2.95 -5.88 2.60
C ARG A 175 -3.59 -6.57 1.39
N ILE A 176 -3.05 -6.33 0.20
CA ILE A 176 -3.47 -7.00 -1.05
C ILE A 176 -3.26 -8.51 -0.92
N GLU A 177 -2.12 -8.95 -0.39
CA GLU A 177 -1.84 -10.37 -0.15
C GLU A 177 -2.80 -11.01 0.86
N LYS A 178 -3.04 -10.36 2.02
CA LYS A 178 -3.97 -10.81 3.06
C LYS A 178 -5.40 -10.93 2.50
N LEU A 179 -5.87 -9.98 1.69
CA LEU A 179 -7.17 -10.04 1.02
C LEU A 179 -7.25 -11.22 0.04
N ILE A 180 -6.27 -11.37 -0.85
CA ILE A 180 -6.21 -12.47 -1.82
C ILE A 180 -6.16 -13.84 -1.12
N ASN A 181 -5.31 -13.97 -0.10
CA ASN A 181 -5.18 -15.19 0.71
C ASN A 181 -6.48 -15.53 1.47
N SER A 182 -7.29 -14.53 1.80
CA SER A 182 -8.62 -14.70 2.42
C SER A 182 -9.74 -15.04 1.42
N GLY A 183 -9.43 -15.15 0.12
CA GLY A 183 -10.41 -15.42 -0.95
C GLY A 183 -11.21 -14.21 -1.41
N VAL A 184 -10.78 -12.99 -1.07
CA VAL A 184 -11.49 -11.74 -1.36
C VAL A 184 -10.92 -11.09 -2.63
N THR A 185 -11.81 -10.56 -3.48
CA THR A 185 -11.42 -9.74 -4.63
C THR A 185 -10.99 -8.34 -4.20
N VAL A 186 -9.86 -7.89 -4.72
CA VAL A 186 -9.30 -6.56 -4.43
C VAL A 186 -10.03 -5.49 -5.23
N ASP A 187 -10.46 -4.41 -4.56
CA ASP A 187 -10.98 -3.20 -5.24
C ASP A 187 -9.80 -2.42 -5.85
N GLY A 188 -9.96 -1.87 -7.06
CA GLY A 188 -8.98 -0.97 -7.69
C GLY A 188 -8.59 0.21 -6.79
N ARG A 189 -9.51 0.67 -5.92
CA ARG A 189 -9.23 1.70 -4.90
C ARG A 189 -8.18 1.29 -3.86
N GLN A 190 -8.01 0.00 -3.62
CA GLN A 190 -7.04 -0.58 -2.68
C GLN A 190 -5.66 -0.79 -3.32
N ILE A 191 -5.59 -0.88 -4.65
CA ILE A 191 -4.34 -1.16 -5.38
C ILE A 191 -3.47 0.10 -5.47
N ARG A 192 -2.20 -0.04 -5.10
CA ARG A 192 -1.15 0.95 -5.29
C ARG A 192 -0.03 0.32 -6.11
N LEU A 193 0.55 1.09 -7.01
CA LEU A 193 1.45 0.59 -8.04
C LEU A 193 2.88 0.45 -7.50
N GLU A 194 3.25 1.44 -6.70
CA GLU A 194 4.51 1.57 -5.98
C GLU A 194 4.63 0.50 -4.90
N ALA A 195 3.52 0.02 -4.34
CA ALA A 195 3.52 -0.99 -3.27
C ALA A 195 4.25 -2.28 -3.69
N PHE A 196 4.28 -2.59 -4.98
CA PHE A 196 5.03 -3.74 -5.51
C PHE A 196 6.55 -3.55 -5.45
N THR A 197 7.04 -2.30 -5.47
CA THR A 197 8.48 -1.99 -5.41
C THR A 197 8.99 -1.62 -4.01
N HIS A 198 8.11 -1.34 -3.03
CA HIS A 198 8.53 -1.03 -1.65
C HIS A 198 9.16 -2.25 -0.95
N ASP A 199 8.69 -3.45 -1.27
CA ASP A 199 9.18 -4.71 -0.69
C ASP A 199 10.40 -5.27 -1.44
N TYR A 200 10.85 -4.60 -2.52
CA TYR A 200 12.03 -5.01 -3.26
C TYR A 200 13.30 -4.46 -2.63
N THR A 201 14.35 -5.28 -2.60
CA THR A 201 15.70 -4.85 -2.17
C THR A 201 16.25 -3.81 -3.16
N GLN A 202 16.19 -2.53 -2.77
CA GLN A 202 16.67 -1.42 -3.60
C GLN A 202 18.19 -1.25 -3.47
N ASN A 203 18.91 -1.34 -4.58
CA ASN A 203 20.36 -1.13 -4.64
C ASN A 203 20.75 0.37 -4.72
N PHE A 204 20.03 1.24 -4.00
CA PHE A 204 20.36 2.67 -3.92
C PHE A 204 21.42 2.92 -2.84
N PRO A 205 22.36 3.85 -3.05
CA PRO A 205 23.38 4.16 -2.05
C PRO A 205 22.71 4.78 -0.82
N ILE A 206 22.91 4.17 0.35
CA ILE A 206 22.49 4.72 1.63
C ILE A 206 23.35 5.97 1.91
N PRO A 207 22.75 7.15 2.12
CA PRO A 207 23.50 8.37 2.41
C PRO A 207 24.07 8.37 3.85
N ILE A 208 25.22 9.04 4.02
CA ILE A 208 25.93 9.17 5.31
C ILE A 208 26.08 10.63 5.79
N ASP A 209 25.88 11.60 4.91
CA ASP A 209 26.15 13.04 5.12
C ASP A 209 24.92 13.93 4.86
N ARG A 210 23.74 13.31 4.65
CA ARG A 210 22.47 13.92 4.29
C ARG A 210 21.31 12.94 4.55
N ALA A 211 20.08 13.43 4.69
CA ALA A 211 18.92 12.59 4.98
C ALA A 211 18.50 11.65 3.83
N ILE A 212 18.66 12.08 2.56
CA ILE A 212 18.19 11.35 1.36
C ILE A 212 19.25 11.38 0.24
N SER A 213 19.50 10.23 -0.40
CA SER A 213 20.26 10.11 -1.65
C SER A 213 19.34 10.12 -2.89
N LEU A 214 19.88 10.58 -4.02
CA LEU A 214 19.22 10.57 -5.33
C LEU A 214 19.92 9.58 -6.24
N SER A 215 19.17 8.61 -6.77
CA SER A 215 19.58 7.75 -7.89
C SER A 215 18.69 8.02 -9.09
N ALA A 216 19.24 8.08 -10.30
CA ALA A 216 18.46 8.17 -11.53
C ALA A 216 19.09 7.33 -12.64
N GLY A 217 18.29 6.55 -13.34
CA GLY A 217 18.77 5.59 -14.34
C GLY A 217 17.68 5.16 -15.31
N LEU A 218 18.07 4.47 -16.38
CA LEU A 218 17.15 3.95 -17.39
C LEU A 218 17.06 2.43 -17.32
N GLU A 219 15.92 1.87 -17.74
CA GLU A 219 15.75 0.41 -17.88
C GLU A 219 16.79 -0.23 -18.82
N ARG A 220 17.37 0.57 -19.72
CA ARG A 220 18.51 0.20 -20.57
C ARG A 220 19.39 1.41 -20.87
N THR A 221 20.70 1.22 -20.90
CA THR A 221 21.64 2.31 -21.23
C THR A 221 21.84 2.52 -22.74
N ARG A 222 21.39 1.58 -23.58
CA ARG A 222 21.41 1.70 -25.06
C ARG A 222 20.03 1.59 -25.68
N ILE A 223 19.82 2.26 -26.81
CA ILE A 223 18.61 2.19 -27.64
C ILE A 223 18.97 2.07 -29.13
N LEU A 224 18.07 1.52 -29.93
CA LEU A 224 18.27 1.47 -31.38
C LEU A 224 18.17 2.88 -32.02
N THR A 225 18.72 3.04 -33.22
CA THR A 225 18.79 4.32 -33.94
C THR A 225 17.43 4.83 -34.44
N ASP A 226 16.40 3.99 -34.48
CA ASP A 226 14.99 4.37 -34.66
C ASP A 226 14.36 4.96 -33.38
N GLY A 227 15.05 4.91 -32.24
CA GLY A 227 14.61 5.44 -30.96
C GLY A 227 13.54 4.56 -30.31
N GLY A 228 12.49 5.19 -29.77
CA GLY A 228 11.35 4.52 -29.16
C GLY A 228 11.31 4.61 -27.63
N LYS A 229 10.49 3.74 -27.02
CA LYS A 229 10.17 3.80 -25.60
C LYS A 229 11.26 3.20 -24.70
N THR A 230 11.62 3.94 -23.67
CA THR A 230 12.42 3.50 -22.52
C THR A 230 11.77 3.99 -21.23
N TYR A 231 12.27 3.54 -20.09
CA TYR A 231 11.74 3.88 -18.78
C TYR A 231 12.81 4.55 -17.93
N LEU A 232 12.48 5.70 -17.36
CA LEU A 232 13.30 6.46 -16.42
C LEU A 232 12.85 6.10 -15.00
N GLN A 233 13.80 5.62 -14.21
CA GLN A 233 13.65 5.43 -12.78
C GLN A 233 14.35 6.55 -12.02
N ILE A 234 13.67 7.05 -10.98
CA ILE A 234 14.23 7.94 -9.97
C ILE A 234 14.05 7.25 -8.63
N GLY A 235 15.16 6.89 -8.00
CA GLY A 235 15.21 6.29 -6.67
C GLY A 235 15.59 7.31 -5.61
N LEU A 236 14.83 7.33 -4.52
CA LEU A 236 15.14 8.04 -3.28
C LEU A 236 15.42 7.01 -2.19
N GLN A 237 16.48 7.20 -1.42
CA GLN A 237 16.85 6.32 -0.31
C GLN A 237 17.23 7.17 0.90
N SER A 238 16.57 6.95 2.04
CA SER A 238 16.94 7.62 3.29
C SER A 238 18.23 7.04 3.89
N ILE A 239 18.81 7.75 4.86
CA ILE A 239 19.80 7.17 5.78
C ILE A 239 19.23 5.89 6.42
N ALA A 240 20.12 4.95 6.74
CA ALA A 240 19.81 3.80 7.58
C ALA A 240 20.34 4.02 9.01
N SER A 241 19.58 3.61 10.01
CA SER A 241 20.07 3.49 11.39
C SER A 241 20.46 2.05 11.69
N GLU A 242 21.75 1.80 11.95
CA GLU A 242 22.23 0.48 12.40
C GLU A 242 21.82 0.20 13.86
N THR A 243 21.55 1.24 14.66
CA THR A 243 21.00 1.09 16.01
C THR A 243 19.47 0.93 15.94
N PRO A 244 18.90 -0.18 16.46
CA PRO A 244 17.45 -0.45 16.43
C PRO A 244 16.65 0.35 17.47
N ARG A 245 17.20 1.44 18.01
CA ARG A 245 16.48 2.28 18.97
C ARG A 245 15.51 3.19 18.20
N ARG A 246 14.27 2.71 18.05
CA ARG A 246 13.16 3.52 17.53
C ARG A 246 13.01 4.82 18.35
N PRO A 247 12.50 5.91 17.76
CA PRO A 247 12.23 7.14 18.50
C PRO A 247 11.27 6.90 19.69
N PRO A 248 11.30 7.77 20.71
CA PRO A 248 10.28 7.81 21.74
C PRO A 248 8.89 8.01 21.12
N LEU A 249 7.89 7.30 21.63
CA LEU A 249 6.53 7.31 21.12
C LEU A 249 5.58 8.08 22.04
N ASN A 250 4.66 8.83 21.46
CA ASN A 250 3.57 9.49 22.17
C ASN A 250 2.25 9.04 21.54
N ILE A 251 1.60 8.06 22.17
CA ILE A 251 0.48 7.32 21.59
C ILE A 251 -0.83 7.67 22.30
N ALA A 252 -1.87 8.01 21.54
CA ALA A 252 -3.26 7.90 22.00
C ALA A 252 -3.95 6.69 21.35
N LEU A 253 -4.25 5.69 22.17
CA LEU A 253 -5.10 4.57 21.76
C LEU A 253 -6.57 4.97 21.92
N VAL A 254 -7.24 5.16 20.79
CA VAL A 254 -8.66 5.56 20.69
C VAL A 254 -9.49 4.32 20.45
N LEU A 255 -10.10 3.79 21.50
CA LEU A 255 -10.72 2.46 21.54
C LEU A 255 -12.24 2.55 21.59
N ASP A 256 -12.90 1.91 20.63
CA ASP A 256 -14.36 1.76 20.56
C ASP A 256 -14.87 0.90 21.72
N VAL A 257 -15.83 1.42 22.46
CA VAL A 257 -16.54 0.69 23.52
C VAL A 257 -18.05 0.65 23.27
N SER A 258 -18.48 0.82 22.03
CA SER A 258 -19.90 0.73 21.65
C SER A 258 -20.50 -0.67 21.88
N GLY A 259 -21.83 -0.77 21.77
CA GLY A 259 -22.54 -2.03 22.00
C GLY A 259 -22.16 -3.18 21.06
N SER A 260 -21.68 -2.89 19.84
CA SER A 260 -21.25 -3.91 18.87
C SER A 260 -19.98 -4.65 19.30
N MET A 261 -19.08 -3.97 20.02
CA MET A 261 -17.85 -4.55 20.58
C MET A 261 -18.11 -5.66 21.61
N ALA A 262 -19.33 -5.79 22.13
CA ALA A 262 -19.72 -6.88 23.04
C ALA A 262 -19.87 -8.23 22.32
N SER A 263 -20.06 -8.24 20.99
CA SER A 263 -20.23 -9.47 20.22
C SER A 263 -18.88 -10.15 19.93
N GLU A 264 -18.91 -11.47 19.76
CA GLU A 264 -17.83 -12.26 19.13
C GLU A 264 -16.43 -12.10 19.78
N GLY A 265 -16.37 -11.66 21.04
CA GLY A 265 -15.12 -11.43 21.77
C GLY A 265 -14.31 -10.21 21.31
N LYS A 266 -14.89 -9.30 20.52
CA LYS A 266 -14.18 -8.13 19.95
C LYS A 266 -13.58 -7.20 21.02
N ILE A 267 -14.31 -6.90 22.10
CA ILE A 267 -13.77 -6.11 23.20
C ILE A 267 -12.62 -6.83 23.90
N GLU A 268 -12.68 -8.16 24.04
CA GLU A 268 -11.58 -8.93 24.65
C GLU A 268 -10.33 -8.92 23.76
N ALA A 269 -10.52 -8.98 22.43
CA ALA A 269 -9.45 -8.77 21.45
C ALA A 269 -8.82 -7.37 21.60
N ALA A 270 -9.64 -6.33 21.68
CA ALA A 270 -9.18 -4.95 21.84
C ALA A 270 -8.44 -4.72 23.18
N ARG A 271 -8.92 -5.32 24.27
CA ARG A 271 -8.23 -5.31 25.58
C ARG A 271 -6.94 -6.12 25.56
N ALA A 272 -6.90 -7.28 24.89
CA ALA A 272 -5.67 -8.06 24.74
C ALA A 272 -4.62 -7.28 23.93
N ALA A 273 -5.03 -6.70 22.81
CA ALA A 273 -4.21 -5.85 21.97
C ALA A 273 -3.65 -4.63 22.71
N ALA A 274 -4.50 -3.91 23.45
CA ALA A 274 -4.05 -2.78 24.27
C ALA A 274 -3.02 -3.18 25.33
N ARG A 275 -3.19 -4.35 25.96
CA ARG A 275 -2.21 -4.88 26.95
C ARG A 275 -0.90 -5.30 26.31
N SER A 276 -0.94 -5.93 25.14
CA SER A 276 0.25 -6.34 24.37
C SER A 276 1.01 -5.12 23.82
N MET A 277 0.29 -4.13 23.27
CA MET A 277 0.87 -2.86 22.85
C MET A 277 1.72 -2.23 23.95
N LEU A 278 1.22 -2.19 25.21
CA LEU A 278 2.00 -1.70 26.33
C LEU A 278 3.33 -2.45 26.48
N ASP A 279 3.35 -3.78 26.36
CA ASP A 279 4.56 -4.61 26.51
C ASP A 279 5.67 -4.33 25.51
N HIS A 280 5.31 -3.81 24.33
CA HIS A 280 6.27 -3.35 23.32
C HIS A 280 6.71 -1.88 23.51
N LEU A 281 6.20 -1.18 24.52
CA LEU A 281 6.62 0.19 24.87
C LEU A 281 7.78 0.21 25.89
N THR A 282 8.71 1.14 25.64
CA THR A 282 9.91 1.41 26.44
C THR A 282 9.67 2.59 27.39
N PRO A 283 10.53 2.81 28.40
CA PRO A 283 10.35 3.92 29.35
C PRO A 283 10.44 5.33 28.78
N GLU A 284 10.86 5.49 27.53
CA GLU A 284 10.87 6.78 26.83
C GLU A 284 9.49 7.12 26.23
N ASP A 285 8.60 6.14 26.15
CA ASP A 285 7.29 6.31 25.55
C ASP A 285 6.25 6.86 26.54
N THR A 286 5.25 7.55 25.99
CA THR A 286 4.04 7.98 26.69
C THR A 286 2.81 7.38 26.02
N VAL A 287 1.86 6.89 26.82
CA VAL A 287 0.59 6.36 26.32
C VAL A 287 -0.59 7.05 26.99
N SER A 288 -1.64 7.29 26.22
CA SER A 288 -2.97 7.68 26.69
C SER A 288 -4.02 6.74 26.09
N ILE A 289 -5.13 6.54 26.79
CA ILE A 289 -6.24 5.70 26.32
C ILE A 289 -7.51 6.53 26.34
N ILE A 290 -8.10 6.71 25.16
CA ILE A 290 -9.40 7.35 24.98
C ILE A 290 -10.40 6.23 24.70
N THR A 291 -11.48 6.17 25.48
CA THR A 291 -12.61 5.26 25.17
C THR A 291 -13.77 6.08 24.63
N TYR A 292 -14.46 5.58 23.60
CA TYR A 292 -15.60 6.27 23.04
C TYR A 292 -16.79 5.34 22.75
N SER A 293 -17.99 5.85 23.02
CA SER A 293 -19.24 5.29 22.51
C SER A 293 -20.18 6.43 22.06
N ASP A 294 -21.22 6.78 22.82
CA ASP A 294 -22.04 7.98 22.54
C ASP A 294 -21.24 9.27 22.70
N SER A 295 -20.36 9.29 23.70
CA SER A 295 -19.37 10.32 23.96
C SER A 295 -17.97 9.69 24.05
N ALA A 296 -16.94 10.54 23.94
CA ALA A 296 -15.56 10.13 24.16
C ALA A 296 -15.05 10.65 25.51
N ARG A 297 -14.15 9.91 26.14
CA ARG A 297 -13.51 10.26 27.42
C ARG A 297 -12.08 9.76 27.48
N THR A 298 -11.22 10.53 28.14
CA THR A 298 -9.89 10.08 28.57
C THR A 298 -10.04 9.04 29.67
N PHE A 299 -9.81 7.77 29.33
CA PHE A 299 -9.84 6.63 30.27
C PHE A 299 -8.51 6.48 31.01
N LEU A 300 -7.41 6.80 30.31
CA LEU A 300 -6.09 6.96 30.88
C LEU A 300 -5.48 8.26 30.32
N PRO A 301 -5.03 9.21 31.16
CA PRO A 301 -4.30 10.40 30.71
C PRO A 301 -2.92 10.02 30.16
N PRO A 302 -2.22 10.93 29.44
CA PRO A 302 -0.83 10.71 29.05
C PRO A 302 0.03 10.26 30.25
N THR A 303 0.59 9.06 30.15
CA THR A 303 1.26 8.34 31.23
C THR A 303 2.56 7.74 30.68
N HIS A 304 3.69 8.03 31.32
CA HIS A 304 4.97 7.41 30.98
C HIS A 304 5.00 5.92 31.32
N ILE A 305 5.73 5.17 30.51
CA ILE A 305 5.89 3.73 30.70
C ILE A 305 6.94 3.45 31.78
N ASP A 306 6.52 2.78 32.84
CA ASP A 306 7.38 2.11 33.81
C ASP A 306 6.68 0.82 34.26
N ASP A 307 7.37 -0.08 34.97
CA ASP A 307 6.80 -1.38 35.33
C ASP A 307 5.57 -1.28 36.25
N ARG A 308 5.51 -0.25 37.11
CA ARG A 308 4.36 0.00 37.99
C ARG A 308 3.17 0.49 37.18
N ASN A 309 3.37 1.52 36.36
CA ASN A 309 2.32 2.07 35.51
C ASN A 309 1.83 1.01 34.52
N ARG A 310 2.73 0.23 33.90
CA ARG A 310 2.42 -0.91 33.03
C ARG A 310 1.46 -1.88 33.71
N HIS A 311 1.75 -2.29 34.95
CA HIS A 311 0.88 -3.18 35.71
C HIS A 311 -0.51 -2.58 35.95
N VAL A 312 -0.58 -1.35 36.48
CA VAL A 312 -1.87 -0.71 36.79
C VAL A 312 -2.68 -0.40 35.52
N MET A 313 -2.03 0.03 34.43
CA MET A 313 -2.68 0.24 33.13
C MET A 313 -3.29 -1.05 32.58
N LYS A 314 -2.58 -2.19 32.66
CA LYS A 314 -3.14 -3.49 32.27
C LYS A 314 -4.36 -3.88 33.12
N ALA A 315 -4.31 -3.66 34.42
CA ALA A 315 -5.42 -3.91 35.32
C ALA A 315 -6.65 -3.03 34.98
N ARG A 316 -6.43 -1.76 34.65
CA ARG A 316 -7.47 -0.83 34.17
C ARG A 316 -8.08 -1.23 32.84
N ILE A 317 -7.26 -1.64 31.87
CA ILE A 317 -7.74 -2.09 30.55
C ILE A 317 -8.75 -3.25 30.68
N ASN A 318 -8.52 -4.17 31.62
CA ASN A 318 -9.45 -5.26 31.91
C ASN A 318 -10.84 -4.80 32.41
N GLN A 319 -10.96 -3.56 32.92
CA GLN A 319 -12.22 -2.99 33.42
C GLN A 319 -13.04 -2.25 32.34
N ILE A 320 -12.52 -2.11 31.10
CA ILE A 320 -13.19 -1.38 30.02
C ILE A 320 -14.48 -2.12 29.60
N ARG A 321 -15.65 -1.57 29.94
CA ARG A 321 -16.97 -2.13 29.59
C ARG A 321 -17.56 -1.51 28.31
N THR A 322 -18.30 -2.31 27.56
CA THR A 322 -19.02 -1.91 26.34
C THR A 322 -20.41 -1.35 26.63
N GLY A 323 -20.90 -0.46 25.76
CA GLY A 323 -22.26 0.07 25.77
C GLY A 323 -22.37 1.43 25.08
N GLY A 324 -23.55 1.73 24.54
CA GLY A 324 -23.83 2.97 23.82
C GLY A 324 -23.58 2.88 22.30
N GLY A 325 -23.72 4.03 21.63
CA GLY A 325 -23.45 4.22 20.21
C GLY A 325 -21.95 4.40 19.89
N THR A 326 -21.65 5.06 18.77
CA THR A 326 -20.33 5.06 18.12
C THR A 326 -20.00 6.46 17.56
N ASN A 327 -19.22 7.24 18.32
CA ASN A 327 -18.84 8.63 18.03
C ASN A 327 -17.33 8.75 17.75
N ILE A 328 -16.89 8.20 16.61
CA ILE A 328 -15.49 8.19 16.18
C ILE A 328 -14.90 9.61 16.13
N TYR A 329 -15.69 10.62 15.75
CA TYR A 329 -15.19 12.01 15.64
C TYR A 329 -14.78 12.57 17.01
N GLY A 330 -15.59 12.31 18.06
CA GLY A 330 -15.25 12.68 19.43
C GLY A 330 -14.02 11.92 19.95
N GLY A 331 -13.95 10.61 19.67
CA GLY A 331 -12.82 9.76 20.05
C GLY A 331 -11.49 10.25 19.47
N LEU A 332 -11.47 10.47 18.15
CA LEU A 332 -10.32 11.02 17.45
C LEU A 332 -9.93 12.40 17.97
N THR A 333 -10.90 13.31 18.18
CA THR A 333 -10.61 14.68 18.65
C THR A 333 -9.89 14.66 20.00
N LEU A 334 -10.39 13.91 20.98
CA LEU A 334 -9.72 13.75 22.28
C LEU A 334 -8.36 13.03 22.17
N GLY A 335 -8.23 12.05 21.26
CA GLY A 335 -6.96 11.37 21.01
C GLY A 335 -5.89 12.32 20.49
N TYR A 336 -6.22 13.13 19.49
CA TYR A 336 -5.31 14.16 18.99
C TYR A 336 -4.98 15.23 20.04
N GLU A 337 -5.95 15.64 20.86
CA GLU A 337 -5.71 16.59 21.95
C GLU A 337 -4.78 16.01 23.01
N ALA A 338 -4.95 14.74 23.39
CA ALA A 338 -4.08 14.05 24.34
C ALA A 338 -2.63 13.97 23.83
N VAL A 339 -2.43 13.62 22.55
CA VAL A 339 -1.11 13.60 21.90
C VAL A 339 -0.51 15.01 21.84
N MET A 340 -1.25 16.01 21.36
CA MET A 340 -0.75 17.39 21.23
C MET A 340 -0.40 18.04 22.57
N ASN A 341 -1.13 17.74 23.64
CA ASN A 341 -0.86 18.27 24.98
C ASN A 341 0.41 17.65 25.61
N ASN A 342 0.93 16.57 25.03
CA ASN A 342 2.16 15.88 25.45
C ASN A 342 3.10 15.67 24.24
N PHE A 343 3.13 16.62 23.30
CA PHE A 343 3.81 16.44 22.01
C PHE A 343 5.31 16.17 22.19
N THR A 344 5.80 15.09 21.58
CA THR A 344 7.21 14.68 21.66
C THR A 344 7.95 15.10 20.40
N GLU A 345 8.76 16.15 20.49
CA GLU A 345 9.41 16.81 19.35
C GLU A 345 10.42 15.91 18.61
N ALA A 346 11.22 15.13 19.36
CA ALA A 346 12.17 14.16 18.80
C ALA A 346 11.57 12.73 18.66
N GLY A 347 10.25 12.59 18.70
CA GLY A 347 9.53 11.31 18.77
C GLY A 347 8.54 11.08 17.62
N VAL A 348 7.82 9.96 17.69
CA VAL A 348 6.66 9.71 16.80
C VAL A 348 5.38 9.93 17.61
N ASN A 349 4.59 10.91 17.18
CA ASN A 349 3.30 11.25 17.76
C ASN A 349 2.20 10.54 16.97
N LEU A 350 1.37 9.73 17.63
CA LEU A 350 0.50 8.77 16.95
C LEU A 350 -0.88 8.66 17.62
N VAL A 351 -1.93 8.69 16.82
CA VAL A 351 -3.27 8.24 17.21
C VAL A 351 -3.55 6.88 16.56
N ILE A 352 -3.87 5.87 17.36
CA ILE A 352 -4.33 4.56 16.88
C ILE A 352 -5.83 4.46 17.16
N LEU A 353 -6.66 4.49 16.12
CA LEU A 353 -8.10 4.29 16.20
C LEU A 353 -8.45 2.80 16.01
N LEU A 354 -9.08 2.18 17.00
CA LEU A 354 -9.63 0.82 16.91
C LEU A 354 -11.16 0.89 16.93
N SER A 355 -11.83 0.34 15.91
CA SER A 355 -13.30 0.33 15.78
C SER A 355 -13.84 -0.93 15.09
N ASP A 356 -15.05 -1.36 15.46
CA ASP A 356 -15.80 -2.43 14.79
C ASP A 356 -17.07 -1.94 14.06
N GLY A 357 -17.32 -0.62 14.00
CA GLY A 357 -18.65 -0.10 13.71
C GLY A 357 -18.75 1.03 12.68
N LEU A 358 -19.99 1.26 12.23
CA LEU A 358 -20.43 2.41 11.45
C LEU A 358 -20.67 3.62 12.39
N VAL A 359 -20.45 4.85 11.92
CA VAL A 359 -20.67 6.05 12.75
C VAL A 359 -22.16 6.24 13.07
N THR A 360 -22.57 5.89 14.29
CA THR A 360 -23.97 6.02 14.75
C THR A 360 -24.26 7.37 15.39
N VAL A 361 -23.28 8.01 16.04
CA VAL A 361 -23.44 9.26 16.81
C VAL A 361 -22.41 10.31 16.37
N GLY A 362 -22.77 11.60 16.45
CA GLY A 362 -21.87 12.71 16.12
C GLY A 362 -21.80 13.03 14.62
N ARG A 363 -20.64 13.55 14.16
CA ARG A 363 -20.42 13.90 12.75
C ARG A 363 -20.26 12.65 11.90
N LYS A 364 -20.93 12.59 10.74
CA LYS A 364 -20.91 11.44 9.81
C LYS A 364 -20.34 11.76 8.42
N ASP A 365 -19.99 13.01 8.13
CA ASP A 365 -19.40 13.42 6.85
C ASP A 365 -17.95 12.90 6.72
N PRO A 366 -17.64 11.99 5.76
CA PRO A 366 -16.28 11.46 5.59
C PRO A 366 -15.24 12.54 5.30
N GLN A 367 -15.61 13.66 4.66
CA GLN A 367 -14.67 14.75 4.44
C GLN A 367 -14.27 15.43 5.76
N SER A 368 -15.15 15.48 6.76
CA SER A 368 -14.85 16.07 8.07
C SER A 368 -13.81 15.25 8.84
N PHE A 369 -13.83 13.92 8.70
CA PHE A 369 -12.82 13.01 9.23
C PHE A 369 -11.49 13.16 8.51
N ARG A 370 -11.48 13.14 7.16
CA ARG A 370 -10.26 13.40 6.36
C ARG A 370 -9.62 14.75 6.73
N ARG A 371 -10.41 15.83 6.83
CA ARG A 371 -9.92 17.17 7.23
C ARG A 371 -9.42 17.23 8.67
N LEU A 372 -9.91 16.38 9.57
CA LEU A 372 -9.43 16.29 10.95
C LEU A 372 -8.05 15.62 10.99
N ALA A 373 -7.93 14.42 10.40
CA ALA A 373 -6.68 13.68 10.35
C ALA A 373 -5.59 14.43 9.57
N ASP A 374 -5.92 15.02 8.41
CA ASP A 374 -4.98 15.86 7.65
C ASP A 374 -4.48 17.06 8.49
N ARG A 375 -5.36 17.75 9.23
CA ARG A 375 -4.96 18.87 10.10
C ARG A 375 -3.98 18.46 11.20
N TYR A 376 -4.17 17.28 11.79
CA TYR A 376 -3.29 16.80 12.87
C TYR A 376 -2.02 16.12 12.34
N PHE A 377 -2.05 15.52 11.16
CA PHE A 377 -0.83 15.15 10.43
C PHE A 377 -0.03 16.39 10.00
N GLN A 378 -0.69 17.48 9.63
CA GLN A 378 -0.05 18.80 9.50
C GLN A 378 0.48 19.35 10.84
N LYS A 379 0.33 18.66 11.97
CA LYS A 379 1.02 18.90 13.25
C LYS A 379 1.85 17.67 13.68
N GLU A 380 2.22 16.82 12.72
CA GLU A 380 3.08 15.64 12.89
C GLU A 380 2.51 14.56 13.82
N VAL A 381 1.19 14.58 14.05
CA VAL A 381 0.46 13.47 14.67
C VAL A 381 -0.05 12.54 13.57
N GLN A 382 0.55 11.36 13.48
CA GLN A 382 0.12 10.31 12.55
C GLN A 382 -1.21 9.69 12.99
N THR A 383 -1.95 9.09 12.07
CA THR A 383 -3.21 8.38 12.38
C THR A 383 -3.24 7.01 11.74
N THR A 384 -3.20 5.98 12.58
CA THR A 384 -3.39 4.60 12.17
C THR A 384 -4.79 4.14 12.55
N THR A 385 -5.41 3.32 11.70
CA THR A 385 -6.76 2.79 11.91
C THR A 385 -6.77 1.25 11.89
N ILE A 386 -7.46 0.64 12.84
CA ILE A 386 -7.59 -0.80 13.00
C ILE A 386 -9.07 -1.14 13.01
N GLY A 387 -9.54 -1.77 11.93
CA GLY A 387 -10.90 -2.26 11.81
C GLY A 387 -11.02 -3.68 12.38
N VAL A 388 -12.00 -3.92 13.26
CA VAL A 388 -12.21 -5.21 13.93
C VAL A 388 -13.52 -5.87 13.49
N GLY A 389 -13.45 -7.14 13.10
CA GLY A 389 -14.60 -7.88 12.57
C GLY A 389 -15.04 -7.37 11.19
N ILE A 390 -16.21 -7.82 10.72
CA ILE A 390 -16.63 -7.63 9.31
C ILE A 390 -17.69 -6.53 9.09
N GLN A 391 -17.96 -5.65 10.07
CA GLN A 391 -19.13 -4.75 10.07
C GLN A 391 -18.83 -3.25 10.32
N PHE A 392 -17.69 -2.74 9.84
CA PHE A 392 -17.30 -1.33 9.96
C PHE A 392 -17.20 -0.62 8.60
N ASP A 393 -17.04 0.71 8.64
CA ASP A 393 -16.81 1.55 7.45
C ASP A 393 -15.34 1.47 6.99
N ASP A 394 -15.04 0.51 6.13
CA ASP A 394 -13.68 0.27 5.60
C ASP A 394 -13.11 1.48 4.85
N THR A 395 -13.98 2.16 4.12
CA THR A 395 -13.67 3.34 3.31
C THR A 395 -13.30 4.50 4.22
N LEU A 396 -14.07 4.76 5.29
CA LEU A 396 -13.76 5.79 6.28
C LEU A 396 -12.45 5.50 7.02
N MET A 397 -12.23 4.25 7.45
CA MET A 397 -11.01 3.86 8.17
C MET A 397 -9.77 3.99 7.29
N MET A 398 -9.85 3.55 6.04
CA MET A 398 -8.77 3.72 5.05
C MET A 398 -8.53 5.18 4.68
N ASP A 399 -9.59 5.98 4.58
CA ASP A 399 -9.52 7.43 4.31
C ASP A 399 -8.88 8.21 5.45
N LEU A 400 -9.20 7.86 6.70
CA LEU A 400 -8.58 8.41 7.90
C LEU A 400 -7.08 8.12 7.94
N ALA A 401 -6.68 6.86 7.72
CA ALA A 401 -5.27 6.48 7.64
C ALA A 401 -4.54 7.22 6.51
N LYS A 402 -5.12 7.27 5.30
CA LYS A 402 -4.53 7.98 4.14
C LYS A 402 -4.39 9.49 4.38
N ALA A 403 -5.31 10.10 5.14
CA ALA A 403 -5.24 11.51 5.51
C ALA A 403 -4.22 11.77 6.62
N GLY A 404 -4.21 10.94 7.67
CA GLY A 404 -3.29 11.02 8.81
C GLY A 404 -1.89 10.41 8.56
N LYS A 405 -1.63 9.87 7.38
CA LYS A 405 -0.39 9.18 6.95
C LYS A 405 0.07 8.03 7.85
N GLY A 406 -0.82 7.44 8.64
CA GLY A 406 -0.57 6.16 9.28
C GLY A 406 -1.09 4.99 8.44
N ASN A 407 -1.12 3.82 9.07
CA ASN A 407 -1.51 2.57 8.46
C ASN A 407 -3.02 2.29 8.60
N TYR A 408 -3.51 1.35 7.80
CA TYR A 408 -4.85 0.77 7.99
C TYR A 408 -4.72 -0.75 8.06
N HIS A 409 -5.21 -1.32 9.16
CA HIS A 409 -5.15 -2.74 9.47
C HIS A 409 -6.57 -3.31 9.60
N PHE A 410 -6.72 -4.58 9.23
CA PHE A 410 -7.98 -5.31 9.31
C PHE A 410 -7.79 -6.58 10.14
N VAL A 411 -8.56 -6.69 11.21
CA VAL A 411 -8.62 -7.84 12.11
C VAL A 411 -9.88 -8.64 11.78
N LYS A 412 -9.71 -9.80 11.16
CA LYS A 412 -10.82 -10.75 10.99
C LYS A 412 -11.08 -11.51 12.29
N ASP A 413 -10.03 -12.06 12.89
CA ASP A 413 -10.10 -12.94 14.05
C ASP A 413 -9.23 -12.37 15.20
N SER A 414 -9.72 -12.46 16.43
CA SER A 414 -9.17 -11.80 17.63
C SER A 414 -7.72 -12.16 17.97
N ALA A 415 -7.21 -13.29 17.48
CA ALA A 415 -5.82 -13.71 17.66
C ALA A 415 -4.79 -12.91 16.82
N SER A 416 -5.24 -12.07 15.87
CA SER A 416 -4.35 -11.34 14.94
C SER A 416 -3.98 -9.91 15.36
N VAL A 417 -4.57 -9.38 16.45
CA VAL A 417 -4.42 -7.95 16.81
C VAL A 417 -3.07 -7.64 17.45
N GLU A 418 -2.53 -8.54 18.27
CA GLU A 418 -1.22 -8.39 18.92
C GLU A 418 -0.11 -8.22 17.87
N GLU A 419 -0.08 -9.08 16.86
CA GLU A 419 0.86 -8.99 15.74
C GLU A 419 0.71 -7.66 14.98
N ILE A 420 -0.53 -7.19 14.75
CA ILE A 420 -0.78 -5.90 14.11
C ILE A 420 -0.19 -4.73 14.92
N PHE A 421 -0.32 -4.72 16.25
CA PHE A 421 0.29 -3.68 17.08
C PHE A 421 1.82 -3.80 17.12
N ARG A 422 2.37 -5.01 17.15
CA ARG A 422 3.82 -5.24 17.08
C ARG A 422 4.40 -4.72 15.77
N THR A 423 3.82 -5.13 14.64
CA THR A 423 4.19 -4.63 13.30
C THR A 423 4.03 -3.12 13.22
N GLU A 424 2.93 -2.55 13.71
CA GLU A 424 2.72 -1.10 13.71
C GLU A 424 3.85 -0.37 14.46
N LEU A 425 4.18 -0.79 15.68
CA LEU A 425 5.22 -0.18 16.52
C LEU A 425 6.64 -0.33 15.92
N GLU A 426 6.88 -1.39 15.16
CA GLU A 426 8.12 -1.60 14.39
C GLU A 426 8.17 -0.75 13.11
N ASP A 427 7.02 -0.52 12.47
CA ASP A 427 6.87 0.33 11.28
C ASP A 427 6.76 1.84 11.61
N LEU A 428 6.79 2.25 12.88
CA LEU A 428 6.78 3.68 13.25
C LEU A 428 8.09 4.38 12.86
N LYS A 429 8.11 4.90 11.64
CA LYS A 429 9.30 5.52 11.07
C LYS A 429 9.52 6.95 11.60
N HIS A 430 10.78 7.24 11.93
CA HIS A 430 11.24 8.60 12.25
C HIS A 430 11.20 9.49 10.99
N LEU A 431 10.82 10.76 11.13
CA LEU A 431 10.83 11.71 10.03
C LEU A 431 12.24 12.27 9.81
N VAL A 432 12.82 12.09 8.62
CA VAL A 432 14.20 12.54 8.31
C VAL A 432 14.28 13.73 7.36
N ALA A 433 13.23 13.96 6.56
CA ALA A 433 13.16 15.10 5.66
C ALA A 433 11.74 15.63 5.50
N ARG A 434 11.63 16.94 5.26
CA ARG A 434 10.38 17.63 4.90
C ARG A 434 10.50 18.35 3.55
N ALA A 435 9.36 18.66 2.94
CA ALA A 435 9.23 19.39 1.68
C ALA A 435 10.12 18.85 0.54
N VAL A 436 10.17 17.52 0.40
CA VAL A 436 10.96 16.84 -0.63
C VAL A 436 10.32 17.09 -2.00
N LYS A 437 11.02 17.80 -2.88
CA LYS A 437 10.59 18.06 -4.26
C LYS A 437 11.50 17.30 -5.23
N VAL A 438 10.91 16.46 -6.06
CA VAL A 438 11.57 15.88 -7.24
C VAL A 438 11.10 16.69 -8.46
N ARG A 439 12.04 17.33 -9.16
CA ARG A 439 11.81 18.08 -10.41
C ARG A 439 12.58 17.41 -11.54
N VAL A 440 11.91 17.08 -12.64
CA VAL A 440 12.53 16.46 -13.82
C VAL A 440 12.40 17.39 -15.02
N VAL A 441 13.52 17.67 -15.67
CA VAL A 441 13.60 18.49 -16.90
C VAL A 441 13.91 17.57 -18.06
N PHE A 442 13.01 17.52 -19.04
CA PHE A 442 13.16 16.76 -20.27
C PHE A 442 13.50 17.71 -21.42
N PRO A 443 14.47 17.38 -22.30
CA PRO A 443 14.66 18.07 -23.58
C PRO A 443 13.37 18.10 -24.43
N GLU A 444 13.29 19.04 -25.36
CA GLU A 444 12.09 19.28 -26.17
C GLU A 444 11.67 18.05 -26.98
N GLU A 445 12.63 17.26 -27.45
CA GLU A 445 12.40 16.10 -28.31
C GLU A 445 12.05 14.82 -27.53
N ILE A 446 12.32 14.76 -26.22
CA ILE A 446 12.00 13.61 -25.36
C ILE A 446 10.54 13.70 -24.91
N ARG A 447 9.67 12.81 -25.38
CA ARG A 447 8.25 12.82 -25.00
C ARG A 447 8.03 12.05 -23.70
N LEU A 448 7.50 12.71 -22.67
CA LEU A 448 6.97 12.04 -21.48
C LEU A 448 5.60 11.45 -21.84
N THR A 449 5.47 10.13 -21.82
CA THR A 449 4.21 9.44 -22.18
C THR A 449 3.47 8.92 -20.95
N LYS A 450 4.16 8.72 -19.82
CA LYS A 450 3.56 8.18 -18.59
C LYS A 450 4.37 8.53 -17.35
N VAL A 451 3.67 8.77 -16.24
CA VAL A 451 4.23 8.62 -14.88
C VAL A 451 3.42 7.51 -14.23
N PHE A 452 4.06 6.48 -13.69
CA PHE A 452 3.34 5.35 -13.11
C PHE A 452 2.72 5.75 -11.77
N GLY A 453 1.48 5.31 -11.53
CA GLY A 453 0.65 5.59 -10.35
C GLY A 453 0.29 7.05 -10.06
N SER A 454 0.94 7.99 -10.75
CA SER A 454 0.74 9.41 -10.55
C SER A 454 0.04 10.06 -11.74
N ARG A 455 -1.07 10.76 -11.46
CA ARG A 455 -1.77 11.61 -12.43
C ARG A 455 -1.26 13.04 -12.38
N GLN A 456 -1.45 13.78 -13.47
CA GLN A 456 -1.28 15.22 -13.48
C GLN A 456 -2.32 15.90 -12.57
N LEU A 457 -1.88 16.89 -11.78
CA LEU A 457 -2.74 17.66 -10.88
C LEU A 457 -3.41 18.84 -11.60
N ALA A 458 -4.67 19.12 -11.24
CA ALA A 458 -5.38 20.30 -11.71
C ALA A 458 -4.87 21.57 -11.00
N GLN A 459 -5.01 22.76 -11.61
CA GLN A 459 -4.48 24.02 -11.04
C GLN A 459 -4.93 24.30 -9.58
N ALA A 460 -6.16 23.92 -9.22
CA ALA A 460 -6.66 24.07 -7.85
C ALA A 460 -5.96 23.13 -6.84
N GLU A 461 -5.48 21.97 -7.27
CA GLU A 461 -4.67 21.04 -6.48
C GLU A 461 -3.23 21.53 -6.41
N VAL A 462 -2.66 22.03 -7.52
CA VAL A 462 -1.31 22.64 -7.55
C VAL A 462 -1.22 23.81 -6.57
N LYS A 463 -2.24 24.68 -6.50
CA LYS A 463 -2.31 25.77 -5.51
C LYS A 463 -2.26 25.26 -4.06
N LYS A 464 -2.89 24.12 -3.76
CA LYS A 464 -2.84 23.50 -2.42
C LYS A 464 -1.44 22.95 -2.13
N VAL A 465 -0.85 22.22 -3.07
CA VAL A 465 0.51 21.68 -2.96
C VAL A 465 1.55 22.79 -2.75
N ARG A 466 1.46 23.90 -3.50
CA ARG A 466 2.35 25.06 -3.33
C ARG A 466 2.16 25.76 -1.98
N ALA A 467 0.90 25.92 -1.52
CA ALA A 467 0.63 26.49 -0.20
C ALA A 467 1.11 25.57 0.94
N GLU A 468 0.99 24.25 0.79
CA GLU A 468 1.53 23.27 1.74
C GLU A 468 3.07 23.31 1.76
N GLU A 469 3.71 23.35 0.58
CA GLU A 469 5.16 23.48 0.45
C GLU A 469 5.69 24.73 1.16
N GLN A 470 5.04 25.88 0.95
CA GLN A 470 5.40 27.15 1.61
C GLN A 470 5.13 27.13 3.12
N ARG A 471 4.04 26.50 3.58
CA ARG A 471 3.74 26.34 5.02
C ARG A 471 4.78 25.44 5.72
N ILE A 472 5.27 24.41 5.04
CA ILE A 472 6.33 23.55 5.56
C ILE A 472 7.68 24.30 5.55
N ASP A 473 7.97 25.10 4.52
CA ASP A 473 9.16 25.97 4.46
C ASP A 473 9.20 26.96 5.63
N GLU A 474 8.08 27.66 5.89
CA GLU A 474 7.89 28.58 7.01
C GLU A 474 8.13 27.90 8.35
N ARG A 475 7.42 26.80 8.63
CA ARG A 475 7.54 26.05 9.88
C ARG A 475 8.97 25.56 10.13
N VAL A 476 9.60 24.97 9.13
CA VAL A 476 10.93 24.36 9.30
C VAL A 476 11.99 25.44 9.57
N TYR A 477 11.75 26.66 9.10
CA TYR A 477 12.52 27.83 9.51
C TYR A 477 12.22 28.25 10.98
N GLU A 478 10.95 28.27 11.39
CA GLU A 478 10.55 28.60 12.78
C GLU A 478 11.08 27.59 13.82
N GLU A 479 11.00 26.29 13.52
CA GLU A 479 11.38 25.19 14.43
C GLU A 479 12.89 24.93 14.45
N LEU A 480 13.53 24.90 13.28
CA LEU A 480 14.91 24.39 13.11
C LEU A 480 15.88 25.42 12.51
N GLY A 481 15.44 26.65 12.25
CA GLY A 481 16.27 27.72 11.66
C GLY A 481 16.69 27.49 10.21
N ILE A 482 16.20 26.45 9.53
CA ILE A 482 16.62 26.12 8.17
C ILE A 482 16.06 27.17 7.20
N VAL A 483 16.95 27.88 6.51
CA VAL A 483 16.64 29.02 5.63
C VAL A 483 15.53 28.70 4.61
N LYS A 484 14.59 29.62 4.44
CA LYS A 484 13.47 29.51 3.49
C LYS A 484 13.96 29.51 2.03
N ASP A 485 13.40 28.63 1.21
CA ASP A 485 13.86 28.44 -0.18
C ASP A 485 12.80 27.88 -1.16
N ARG A 486 11.50 27.98 -0.83
CA ARG A 486 10.38 27.42 -1.61
C ARG A 486 9.46 28.45 -2.28
N GLU A 487 9.76 29.74 -2.17
CA GLU A 487 8.94 30.83 -2.73
C GLU A 487 8.67 30.68 -4.23
N LYS A 488 9.72 30.41 -5.01
CA LYS A 488 9.67 30.31 -6.48
C LYS A 488 9.24 28.90 -6.91
N ASP A 489 8.51 28.84 -8.02
CA ASP A 489 8.28 27.58 -8.75
C ASP A 489 9.17 27.56 -10.01
N GLU A 490 9.78 26.42 -10.27
CA GLU A 490 10.73 26.20 -11.37
C GLU A 490 10.07 25.30 -12.43
N PRO A 491 10.32 25.51 -13.74
CA PRO A 491 9.69 24.70 -14.77
C PRO A 491 10.16 23.24 -14.74
N GLY A 492 9.23 22.29 -14.94
CA GLY A 492 9.53 20.87 -15.08
C GLY A 492 8.43 19.94 -14.56
N THR A 493 8.62 18.64 -14.72
CA THR A 493 7.74 17.61 -14.15
C THR A 493 8.02 17.54 -12.65
N LYS A 494 7.07 17.92 -11.81
CA LYS A 494 7.24 18.12 -10.37
C LYS A 494 6.39 17.14 -9.55
N ILE A 495 7.03 16.42 -8.63
CA ILE A 495 6.38 15.62 -7.58
C ILE A 495 6.81 16.18 -6.22
N PHE A 496 5.82 16.44 -5.36
CA PHE A 496 6.05 16.98 -4.02
C PHE A 496 5.69 15.93 -2.96
N ILE A 497 6.68 15.54 -2.17
CA ILE A 497 6.58 14.61 -1.05
C ILE A 497 6.72 15.44 0.23
N PRO A 498 5.63 15.70 0.98
CA PRO A 498 5.66 16.61 2.14
C PRO A 498 6.62 16.15 3.25
N HIS A 499 6.75 14.83 3.43
CA HIS A 499 7.45 14.16 4.53
C HIS A 499 8.12 12.89 4.00
N PHE A 500 9.34 12.58 4.43
CA PHE A 500 10.07 11.36 4.06
C PHE A 500 10.75 10.76 5.30
N PHE A 501 10.70 9.45 5.42
CA PHE A 501 10.99 8.74 6.66
C PHE A 501 12.30 7.93 6.64
N LEU A 502 12.80 7.60 7.84
CA LEU A 502 13.98 6.78 8.09
C LEU A 502 13.81 5.34 7.60
N ASN A 503 14.92 4.69 7.22
CA ASN A 503 14.97 3.33 6.65
C ASN A 503 14.04 3.11 5.45
N ASP A 504 13.63 4.19 4.77
CA ASP A 504 12.65 4.16 3.69
C ASP A 504 13.26 4.42 2.31
N SER A 505 12.61 3.86 1.30
CA SER A 505 12.98 4.04 -0.10
C SER A 505 11.74 4.37 -0.92
N HIS A 506 11.92 5.11 -2.01
CA HIS A 506 10.83 5.41 -2.93
C HIS A 506 11.32 5.39 -4.37
N VAL A 507 10.50 4.81 -5.25
CA VAL A 507 10.78 4.70 -6.68
C VAL A 507 9.71 5.44 -7.45
N ILE A 508 10.13 6.41 -8.27
CA ILE A 508 9.29 7.08 -9.26
C ILE A 508 9.67 6.51 -10.62
N MET A 509 8.69 5.96 -11.34
CA MET A 509 8.88 5.36 -12.67
C MET A 509 8.16 6.20 -13.73
N MET A 510 8.84 6.51 -14.83
CA MET A 510 8.32 7.29 -15.95
C MET A 510 8.57 6.59 -17.28
N GLU A 511 7.57 6.54 -18.16
CA GLU A 511 7.74 6.10 -19.55
C GLU A 511 8.09 7.32 -20.41
N VAL A 512 9.19 7.22 -21.17
CA VAL A 512 9.64 8.27 -22.08
C VAL A 512 9.92 7.69 -23.47
N GLU A 513 9.58 8.47 -24.49
CA GLU A 513 9.82 8.15 -25.90
C GLU A 513 10.98 9.01 -26.40
N VAL A 514 12.07 8.33 -26.76
CA VAL A 514 13.32 8.92 -27.26
C VAL A 514 13.22 8.99 -28.79
N PRO A 515 13.54 10.12 -29.44
CA PRO A 515 13.49 10.23 -30.89
C PRO A 515 14.59 9.40 -31.57
N PRO A 516 14.50 9.15 -32.89
CA PRO A 516 15.59 8.61 -33.68
C PRO A 516 16.92 9.38 -33.50
N GLY A 517 18.03 8.71 -33.80
CA GLY A 517 19.36 9.28 -33.65
C GLY A 517 20.46 8.50 -34.37
N MET A 518 21.70 8.93 -34.19
CA MET A 518 22.87 8.36 -34.86
C MET A 518 23.60 7.38 -33.95
N ALA A 519 23.91 6.18 -34.45
CA ALA A 519 24.66 5.17 -33.69
C ALA A 519 26.00 5.72 -33.18
N GLY A 520 26.38 5.33 -31.96
CA GLY A 520 27.60 5.79 -31.29
C GLY A 520 27.48 7.18 -30.64
N LYS A 521 26.30 7.80 -30.63
CA LYS A 521 26.04 9.07 -29.94
C LYS A 521 25.21 8.87 -28.68
N ASP A 522 25.50 9.69 -27.68
CA ASP A 522 24.68 9.83 -26.47
C ASP A 522 23.62 10.92 -26.66
N ARG A 523 22.46 10.71 -26.05
CA ARG A 523 21.35 11.67 -25.98
C ARG A 523 20.99 11.89 -24.51
N LEU A 524 20.97 13.14 -24.07
CA LEU A 524 20.39 13.50 -22.78
C LEU A 524 18.89 13.15 -22.81
N VAL A 525 18.42 12.36 -21.84
CA VAL A 525 17.02 11.97 -21.70
C VAL A 525 16.34 12.86 -20.66
N ALA A 526 16.98 13.09 -19.51
CA ALA A 526 16.45 13.93 -18.45
C ALA A 526 17.55 14.50 -17.54
N GLU A 527 17.27 15.63 -16.91
CA GLU A 527 17.98 16.11 -15.72
C GLU A 527 17.01 16.10 -14.54
N VAL A 528 17.35 15.32 -13.51
CA VAL A 528 16.55 15.11 -12.32
C VAL A 528 17.15 15.92 -11.18
N PHE A 529 16.32 16.65 -10.46
CA PHE A 529 16.68 17.49 -9.32
C PHE A 529 15.88 17.05 -8.10
N LEU A 530 16.56 16.89 -6.97
CA LEU A 530 16.00 16.56 -5.67
C LEU A 530 16.30 17.73 -4.72
N LYS A 531 15.27 18.33 -4.13
CA LYS A 531 15.41 19.48 -3.23
C LYS A 531 14.56 19.30 -1.97
N TYR A 532 15.15 19.34 -0.77
CA TYR A 532 14.43 19.06 0.50
C TYR A 532 14.98 19.83 1.70
N LYS A 533 14.24 19.76 2.82
CA LYS A 533 14.71 20.15 4.15
C LYS A 533 15.24 18.92 4.86
N ASP A 534 16.52 18.91 5.18
CA ASP A 534 17.19 17.85 5.90
C ASP A 534 17.00 18.08 7.41
N LEU A 535 16.26 17.19 8.09
CA LEU A 535 16.03 17.32 9.54
C LEU A 535 17.14 16.66 10.37
N VAL A 536 17.93 15.77 9.77
CA VAL A 536 19.03 15.06 10.46
C VAL A 536 20.25 15.95 10.59
N PHE A 537 20.51 16.76 9.57
CA PHE A 537 21.67 17.68 9.50
C PHE A 537 21.27 19.16 9.48
N HIS A 538 20.00 19.48 9.73
CA HIS A 538 19.44 20.83 9.85
C HIS A 538 19.84 21.80 8.73
N LYS A 539 19.69 21.38 7.46
CA LYS A 539 20.11 22.15 6.28
C LYS A 539 19.13 22.03 5.10
N ASN A 540 19.22 22.97 4.16
CA ASN A 540 18.65 22.76 2.83
C ASN A 540 19.57 21.82 2.06
N GLU A 541 18.98 20.82 1.40
CA GLU A 541 19.73 19.92 0.52
C GLU A 541 19.18 19.94 -0.90
N GLU A 542 20.10 20.00 -1.87
CA GLU A 542 19.82 20.00 -3.30
C GLU A 542 20.82 19.10 -4.04
N ARG A 543 20.31 18.16 -4.84
CA ARG A 543 21.11 17.24 -5.66
C ARG A 543 20.53 17.14 -7.06
N SER A 544 21.40 16.86 -8.03
CA SER A 544 21.00 16.62 -9.41
C SER A 544 21.65 15.36 -9.99
N ALA A 545 20.94 14.69 -10.90
CA ALA A 545 21.41 13.55 -11.66
C ALA A 545 21.06 13.76 -13.14
N ARG A 546 22.04 13.55 -14.02
CA ARG A 546 21.87 13.68 -15.48
C ARG A 546 21.78 12.28 -16.08
N VAL A 547 20.71 12.02 -16.83
CA VAL A 547 20.41 10.70 -17.39
C VAL A 547 20.48 10.77 -18.91
N ALA A 548 21.34 9.95 -19.50
CA ALA A 548 21.55 9.87 -20.94
C ALA A 548 21.41 8.44 -21.46
N ILE A 549 21.18 8.29 -22.77
CA ILE A 549 21.06 7.00 -23.46
C ILE A 549 21.93 6.98 -24.72
N HIS A 550 22.55 5.83 -25.00
CA HIS A 550 23.48 5.66 -26.12
C HIS A 550 22.80 4.96 -27.31
N TYR A 551 22.87 5.55 -28.50
CA TYR A 551 22.31 4.92 -29.71
C TYR A 551 23.21 3.80 -30.25
N THR A 552 22.62 2.66 -30.60
CA THR A 552 23.30 1.51 -31.22
C THR A 552 22.53 1.01 -32.46
N ASN A 553 23.21 0.32 -33.37
CA ASN A 553 22.56 -0.47 -34.42
C ASN A 553 22.44 -1.96 -34.04
N ASP A 554 23.13 -2.41 -32.98
CA ASP A 554 23.09 -3.80 -32.53
C ASP A 554 22.01 -4.02 -31.46
N ARG A 555 21.01 -4.82 -31.82
CA ARG A 555 19.94 -5.27 -30.92
C ARG A 555 20.47 -6.14 -29.78
N LYS A 556 21.55 -6.89 -29.94
CA LYS A 556 22.16 -7.66 -28.85
C LYS A 556 22.80 -6.73 -27.82
N ALA A 557 23.59 -5.75 -28.25
CA ALA A 557 24.14 -4.71 -27.39
C ALA A 557 23.06 -3.88 -26.66
N MET A 558 21.89 -3.67 -27.27
CA MET A 558 20.73 -3.07 -26.61
C MET A 558 20.18 -3.98 -25.49
N ILE A 559 19.91 -5.25 -25.78
CA ILE A 559 19.37 -6.21 -24.79
C ILE A 559 20.36 -6.42 -23.63
N ALA A 560 21.67 -6.53 -23.93
CA ALA A 560 22.73 -6.65 -22.93
C ALA A 560 22.95 -5.37 -22.09
N SER A 561 22.31 -4.25 -22.44
CA SER A 561 22.39 -2.98 -21.71
C SER A 561 21.24 -2.76 -20.71
N ILE A 562 20.34 -3.75 -20.56
CA ILE A 562 19.21 -3.68 -19.62
C ILE A 562 19.74 -3.71 -18.18
N ASP A 563 19.33 -2.71 -17.40
CA ASP A 563 19.55 -2.68 -15.96
C ASP A 563 18.50 -3.57 -15.28
N ARG A 564 18.95 -4.63 -14.59
CA ARG A 564 18.05 -5.59 -13.95
C ARG A 564 17.28 -4.99 -12.77
N GLY A 565 17.88 -4.07 -12.00
CA GLY A 565 17.22 -3.43 -10.87
C GLY A 565 16.10 -2.51 -11.33
N VAL A 566 16.37 -1.68 -12.34
CA VAL A 566 15.35 -0.83 -12.97
C VAL A 566 14.27 -1.67 -13.65
N LYS A 567 14.66 -2.75 -14.34
CA LYS A 567 13.69 -3.65 -15.00
C LYS A 567 12.80 -4.37 -13.99
N LYS A 568 13.34 -4.81 -12.86
CA LYS A 568 12.60 -5.45 -11.77
C LYS A 568 11.55 -4.50 -11.19
N ASN A 569 11.94 -3.27 -10.83
CA ASN A 569 11.00 -2.25 -10.39
C ASN A 569 9.89 -2.01 -11.44
N LEU A 570 10.24 -1.90 -12.72
CA LEU A 570 9.25 -1.77 -13.81
C LEU A 570 8.28 -2.97 -13.86
N LEU A 571 8.75 -4.22 -13.68
CA LEU A 571 7.88 -5.39 -13.63
C LEU A 571 6.90 -5.34 -12.45
N GLY A 572 7.33 -4.84 -11.29
CA GLY A 572 6.44 -4.57 -10.14
C GLY A 572 5.37 -3.53 -10.45
N PHE A 573 5.77 -2.38 -11.00
CA PHE A 573 4.84 -1.32 -11.46
C PHE A 573 3.83 -1.85 -12.50
N GLU A 574 4.29 -2.57 -13.52
CA GLU A 574 3.41 -3.16 -14.54
C GLU A 574 2.49 -4.26 -13.97
N THR A 575 2.91 -4.97 -12.91
CA THR A 575 2.09 -5.96 -12.20
C THR A 575 0.96 -5.30 -11.44
N GLY A 576 1.24 -4.22 -10.71
CA GLY A 576 0.20 -3.39 -10.08
C GLY A 576 -0.81 -2.84 -11.09
N GLU A 577 -0.39 -2.48 -12.32
CA GLU A 577 -1.33 -2.00 -13.35
C GLU A 577 -2.25 -3.10 -13.86
N VAL A 578 -1.73 -4.31 -14.02
CA VAL A 578 -2.55 -5.46 -14.41
C VAL A 578 -3.59 -5.76 -13.33
N LEU A 579 -3.21 -5.71 -12.05
CA LEU A 579 -4.16 -5.88 -10.95
C LEU A 579 -5.22 -4.77 -10.93
N LEU A 580 -4.84 -3.51 -11.15
CA LEU A 580 -5.78 -2.38 -11.20
C LEU A 580 -6.79 -2.55 -12.35
N ARG A 581 -6.33 -2.87 -13.56
CA ARG A 581 -7.19 -3.11 -14.72
C ARG A 581 -8.06 -4.38 -14.55
N ALA A 582 -7.53 -5.41 -13.90
CA ALA A 582 -8.30 -6.60 -13.54
C ALA A 582 -9.42 -6.26 -12.55
N ALA A 583 -9.17 -5.41 -11.55
CA ALA A 583 -10.19 -4.92 -10.62
C ALA A 583 -11.29 -4.10 -11.33
N ASP A 584 -10.91 -3.19 -12.24
CA ASP A 584 -11.87 -2.47 -13.09
C ASP A 584 -12.71 -3.42 -13.96
N ALA A 585 -12.08 -4.45 -14.55
CA ALA A 585 -12.77 -5.47 -15.33
C ALA A 585 -13.73 -6.31 -14.45
N ILE A 586 -13.35 -6.66 -13.23
CA ILE A 586 -14.22 -7.34 -12.25
C ILE A 586 -15.43 -6.48 -11.90
N ALA A 587 -15.22 -5.19 -11.63
CA ALA A 587 -16.32 -4.24 -11.37
C ALA A 587 -17.30 -4.11 -12.56
N GLN A 588 -16.78 -4.20 -13.79
CA GLN A 588 -17.56 -4.26 -15.04
C GLN A 588 -18.13 -5.66 -15.36
N ARG A 589 -17.93 -6.65 -14.49
CA ARG A 589 -18.33 -8.08 -14.66
C ARG A 589 -17.61 -8.83 -15.79
N HIS A 590 -16.50 -8.30 -16.30
CA HIS A 590 -15.66 -8.92 -17.32
C HIS A 590 -14.60 -9.86 -16.69
N LEU A 591 -15.04 -10.88 -15.92
CA LEU A 591 -14.13 -11.78 -15.18
C LEU A 591 -13.13 -12.52 -16.08
N THR A 592 -13.54 -12.92 -17.28
CA THR A 592 -12.66 -13.63 -18.23
C THR A 592 -11.49 -12.76 -18.68
N ASP A 593 -11.71 -11.46 -18.88
CA ASP A 593 -10.64 -10.51 -19.22
C ASP A 593 -9.72 -10.25 -18.03
N ALA A 594 -10.26 -10.14 -16.81
CA ALA A 594 -9.45 -10.02 -15.59
C ALA A 594 -8.51 -11.23 -15.41
N ILE A 595 -9.04 -12.45 -15.54
CA ILE A 595 -8.25 -13.70 -15.48
C ILE A 595 -7.16 -13.70 -16.56
N ARG A 596 -7.53 -13.39 -17.82
CA ARG A 596 -6.58 -13.37 -18.95
C ARG A 596 -5.44 -12.36 -18.72
N MET A 597 -5.73 -11.15 -18.24
CA MET A 597 -4.69 -10.15 -17.94
C MET A 597 -3.72 -10.65 -16.85
N ILE A 598 -4.23 -11.34 -15.83
CA ILE A 598 -3.41 -11.90 -14.75
C ILE A 598 -2.59 -13.10 -15.24
N ASP A 599 -3.17 -14.02 -16.00
CA ASP A 599 -2.46 -15.16 -16.62
C ASP A 599 -1.31 -14.66 -17.54
N GLU A 600 -1.56 -13.65 -18.39
CA GLU A 600 -0.54 -13.02 -19.24
C GLU A 600 0.62 -12.43 -18.41
N ARG A 601 0.31 -11.72 -17.31
CA ARG A 601 1.33 -11.11 -16.44
C ARG A 601 2.11 -12.13 -15.63
N MET A 602 1.44 -13.16 -15.12
CA MET A 602 2.03 -14.26 -14.34
C MET A 602 3.12 -14.98 -15.14
N VAL A 603 2.90 -15.21 -16.45
CA VAL A 603 3.92 -15.79 -17.33
C VAL A 603 5.16 -14.89 -17.45
N VAL A 604 4.98 -13.58 -17.65
CA VAL A 604 6.09 -12.63 -17.79
C VAL A 604 6.92 -12.54 -16.50
N VAL A 605 6.25 -12.41 -15.35
CA VAL A 605 6.90 -12.33 -14.03
C VAL A 605 7.59 -13.65 -13.68
N GLY A 606 6.93 -14.80 -13.89
CA GLY A 606 7.49 -16.11 -13.60
C GLY A 606 8.73 -16.47 -14.44
N VAL A 607 8.76 -16.05 -15.71
CA VAL A 607 9.98 -16.20 -16.54
C VAL A 607 11.11 -15.31 -16.01
N ALA A 608 10.84 -14.04 -15.67
CA ALA A 608 11.84 -13.14 -15.11
C ALA A 608 12.40 -13.65 -13.76
N ALA A 609 11.53 -14.08 -12.85
CA ALA A 609 11.90 -14.67 -11.56
C ALA A 609 12.85 -15.86 -11.74
N LYS A 610 12.52 -16.79 -12.65
CA LYS A 610 13.32 -17.99 -12.92
C LYS A 610 14.66 -17.68 -13.59
N GLU A 611 14.66 -16.83 -14.61
CA GLU A 611 15.88 -16.47 -15.35
C GLU A 611 16.87 -15.65 -14.51
N TRP A 612 16.38 -14.90 -13.52
CA TRP A 612 17.23 -14.06 -12.65
C TRP A 612 17.47 -14.65 -11.26
N GLN A 613 16.81 -15.75 -10.91
CA GLN A 613 16.83 -16.36 -9.57
C GLN A 613 16.37 -15.37 -8.50
N ASP A 614 15.25 -14.68 -8.77
CA ASP A 614 14.77 -13.54 -8.00
C ASP A 614 13.54 -13.90 -7.16
N GLU A 615 13.75 -14.08 -5.85
CA GLU A 615 12.71 -14.49 -4.89
C GLU A 615 11.61 -13.44 -4.69
N GLU A 616 11.87 -12.16 -4.96
CA GLU A 616 10.88 -11.08 -4.84
C GLU A 616 9.92 -11.11 -6.03
N LEU A 617 10.43 -11.34 -7.24
CA LEU A 617 9.60 -11.60 -8.42
C LEU A 617 8.88 -12.95 -8.34
N GLU A 618 9.48 -13.97 -7.70
CA GLU A 618 8.77 -15.24 -7.47
C GLU A 618 7.56 -15.05 -6.55
N ARG A 619 7.72 -14.31 -5.44
CA ARG A 619 6.61 -13.95 -4.55
C ARG A 619 5.47 -13.24 -5.29
N ASP A 620 5.78 -12.32 -6.20
CA ASP A 620 4.77 -11.65 -7.04
C ASP A 620 4.08 -12.61 -8.02
N GLY A 621 4.83 -13.53 -8.63
CA GLY A 621 4.26 -14.60 -9.46
C GLY A 621 3.29 -15.49 -8.68
N GLN A 622 3.64 -15.87 -7.46
CA GLN A 622 2.77 -16.65 -6.58
C GLN A 622 1.53 -15.87 -6.12
N LEU A 623 1.65 -14.56 -5.87
CA LEU A 623 0.52 -13.68 -5.55
C LEU A 623 -0.49 -13.61 -6.70
N LEU A 624 0.00 -13.45 -7.93
CA LEU A 624 -0.83 -13.46 -9.15
C LEU A 624 -1.54 -14.81 -9.33
N ALA A 625 -0.83 -15.92 -9.11
CA ALA A 625 -1.42 -17.27 -9.16
C ALA A 625 -2.57 -17.44 -8.15
N ARG A 626 -2.36 -17.03 -6.89
CA ARG A 626 -3.40 -17.05 -5.85
C ARG A 626 -4.61 -16.20 -6.25
N TYR A 627 -4.39 -14.98 -6.74
CA TYR A 627 -5.50 -14.11 -7.15
C TYR A 627 -6.28 -14.67 -8.34
N ARG A 628 -5.58 -15.22 -9.32
CA ARG A 628 -6.17 -15.90 -10.47
C ARG A 628 -7.09 -17.05 -10.05
N ASP A 629 -6.71 -17.83 -9.03
CA ASP A 629 -7.55 -18.92 -8.52
C ASP A 629 -8.77 -18.41 -7.73
N VAL A 630 -8.67 -17.28 -7.02
CA VAL A 630 -9.84 -16.58 -6.45
C VAL A 630 -10.82 -16.21 -7.57
N LEU A 631 -10.36 -15.62 -8.67
CA LEU A 631 -11.24 -15.25 -9.79
C LEU A 631 -11.80 -16.48 -10.52
N ALA A 632 -11.02 -17.56 -10.65
CA ALA A 632 -11.47 -18.82 -11.25
C ALA A 632 -12.44 -19.62 -10.36
N SER A 633 -12.53 -19.31 -9.06
CA SER A 633 -13.61 -19.80 -8.19
C SER A 633 -14.90 -19.02 -8.48
N LEU A 634 -14.82 -17.70 -8.65
CA LEU A 634 -15.98 -16.84 -8.93
C LEU A 634 -16.61 -17.10 -10.29
N THR A 635 -15.86 -17.51 -11.32
CA THR A 635 -16.43 -17.90 -12.62
C THR A 635 -17.15 -19.25 -12.57
N ARG A 636 -16.63 -20.23 -11.82
CA ARG A 636 -17.34 -21.49 -11.53
C ARG A 636 -18.62 -21.23 -10.77
N ASP A 637 -18.56 -20.36 -9.77
CA ASP A 637 -19.75 -19.91 -9.05
C ASP A 637 -20.71 -19.14 -9.97
N GLN A 638 -20.25 -18.23 -10.85
CA GLN A 638 -21.14 -17.54 -11.80
C GLN A 638 -21.82 -18.49 -12.79
N LEU A 639 -21.15 -19.56 -13.22
CA LEU A 639 -21.74 -20.61 -14.04
C LEU A 639 -22.79 -21.42 -13.28
N ALA A 640 -22.54 -21.77 -12.02
CA ALA A 640 -23.55 -22.36 -11.12
C ALA A 640 -24.68 -21.36 -10.76
N ARG A 641 -24.39 -20.05 -10.79
CA ARG A 641 -25.31 -18.97 -10.47
C ARG A 641 -26.20 -18.53 -11.63
N ALA A 642 -26.06 -19.13 -12.81
CA ALA A 642 -27.07 -19.05 -13.86
C ALA A 642 -28.44 -19.60 -13.39
N ASP A 643 -28.45 -20.53 -12.42
CA ASP A 643 -29.65 -21.01 -11.70
C ASP A 643 -29.90 -20.30 -10.34
N LEU A 644 -29.05 -19.35 -9.94
CA LEU A 644 -29.06 -18.73 -8.60
C LEU A 644 -29.54 -17.28 -8.60
N GLY A 645 -30.62 -17.00 -9.34
CA GLY A 645 -31.36 -15.72 -9.25
C GLY A 645 -31.78 -15.34 -7.82
N ARG A 646 -31.84 -16.33 -6.91
CA ARG A 646 -32.11 -16.16 -5.46
C ARG A 646 -30.97 -15.56 -4.62
N TYR A 647 -29.76 -15.39 -5.16
CA TYR A 647 -28.62 -14.80 -4.40
C TYR A 647 -28.45 -13.30 -4.68
N ILE A 648 -28.83 -12.84 -5.88
CA ILE A 648 -28.72 -11.43 -6.30
C ILE A 648 -29.62 -10.52 -5.42
N GLU A 649 -30.74 -11.05 -4.95
CA GLU A 649 -31.71 -10.34 -4.09
C GLU A 649 -31.16 -9.94 -2.71
N LYS A 650 -30.06 -10.58 -2.23
CA LYS A 650 -29.40 -10.22 -0.97
C LYS A 650 -28.14 -9.37 -1.12
N SER A 651 -27.50 -9.34 -2.29
CA SER A 651 -26.28 -8.54 -2.51
C SER A 651 -26.56 -7.10 -2.96
N LEU A 652 -27.77 -6.80 -3.47
CA LEU A 652 -28.14 -5.46 -3.93
C LEU A 652 -28.45 -4.47 -2.80
N THR A 653 -28.51 -4.91 -1.54
CA THR A 653 -28.89 -4.07 -0.39
C THR A 653 -27.75 -3.23 0.17
N PHE A 654 -26.49 -3.44 -0.26
CA PHE A 654 -25.31 -2.80 0.33
C PHE A 654 -24.84 -1.50 -0.38
N ALA A 655 -25.64 -0.96 -1.31
CA ALA A 655 -25.34 0.27 -2.07
C ALA A 655 -26.33 1.42 -1.80
N GLY A 656 -26.99 1.40 -0.63
CA GLY A 656 -28.17 2.19 -0.25
C GLY A 656 -28.41 3.58 -0.86
N TYR A 657 -29.62 3.81 -1.41
CA TYR A 657 -30.75 4.31 -0.60
C TYR A 657 -32.13 4.15 -1.31
N GLN A 658 -33.21 4.32 -0.55
CA GLN A 658 -34.61 4.00 -0.93
C GLN A 658 -35.30 4.98 -1.90
N ARG A 659 -36.35 4.51 -2.62
CA ARG A 659 -37.74 5.04 -2.51
C ARG A 659 -38.80 4.24 -3.29
N SER A 660 -39.98 4.09 -2.66
CA SER A 660 -41.37 3.94 -3.18
C SER A 660 -41.63 3.21 -4.52
N GLN A 661 -42.60 2.29 -4.62
CA GLN A 661 -43.76 2.00 -3.75
C GLN A 661 -43.79 0.55 -3.24
#